data_AF-A0AAJ6ZPB1-F1
#
_entry.id   AF-A0AAJ6ZPB1-F1
#
_cell.length_a   1.000
_cell.length_b   1.000
_cell.length_c   1.000
_cell.angle_alpha   90.00
_cell.angle_beta   90.00
_cell.angle_gamma   90.00
#
_symmetry.space_group_name_H-M   'P 1'
#
loop_
_entity.id
_entity.type
_entity.pdbx_description
1 polymer ?
#
loop_
_entity_poly.entity_id
_entity_poly.type
_entity_poly.pdbx_seq_one_letter_code
_entity_poly.pdbx_strand_id
1 'polypeptide(L)'
;MAKKDKKKNERAEPPEAEVLEETLVATTELEQPPEEVQYTDTSYTSASFESLPPPVEEIKPKKKKGKKGKVEEVAVAKKTTSSFDWSDESIPDAEEPPVEEEEDQSKLKKRGKKGKKDKKKEEIPEFEKPPNWRKMNKKDRDNWLLQRIEEWRAEKEAEKQAILAGAKEKRLAEARARAALMVKDKEHMEVRKDLLRKTVNLFQKFEQQKLEFEKRKNLRAEWHQYLRCDGLPDPRVVTQMNTYLHLWRQQDMCDDNDLDRRCLEVLPMLDLLDEITADTRQYTDSQIRNFNEVRVALREELSNAIQFASYTLLRDLEHRFQWPSIKLTTYEREFKGLRLNFWVAVRMPTRKPKPVEPEPEPVELSFPAMKVAIKLPKIIDGSCACVRAARSLVDLLSERSRTFPLAADLNNRYEDLFTFNVKEHELTYKLKAEQEEVRSKFYKDIAAKIKEIETFIKSNPFLKNEKEKEELDNLNMAEPQGLPDPRSFFIEQNELAFTKYLKQCNYKTKPGEINLRKYRVCGGILNVDLLTTPPQAKRMAGGISLTTLELPKRLQQSKYQVRYRAPSPPPPGVTRSPEEIEAEIKRVEAEYENLALVFIELPQEVMWSEPPVVCQWYEPRRLWMTTYINDYKFNEDKLTVQFRTGVLWPIGFATLRYSNLPYQGWDVRPDLESDGVIISVTGVCVSVTWLCCGSSVRLQWIANATTPALKDHFQKPYSVKKMIQIMREAACDFFPDFDAHNLVEGSCPKEWVGERHTYHAMAFLARAYNFQWSRWNATAGSRNIVMQIREAIDRKREGKFSLLHATPQHATILNCTELSQEFNLDPLAGLQFYPDLFTLNLSYGSVDARRAPFLMKYRLVETVFSMLTELKLCSFS
;
A
#
# COMPACT_ATOMS: atom_id res chain seq x y z
N MET A 1 -48.71 22.59 -53.71
CA MET A 1 -50.13 23.03 -53.76
C MET A 1 -50.41 23.92 -52.54
N ALA A 2 -51.42 24.82 -52.63
CA ALA A 2 -51.96 25.78 -51.63
C ALA A 2 -51.26 25.95 -50.25
N LYS A 3 -50.74 27.13 -49.85
CA LYS A 3 -51.36 28.46 -49.56
C LYS A 3 -52.14 28.59 -48.22
N LYS A 4 -51.54 29.32 -47.26
CA LYS A 4 -52.07 30.52 -46.51
C LYS A 4 -51.11 30.81 -45.33
N ASP A 5 -50.42 31.94 -45.16
CA ASP A 5 -50.71 33.41 -45.21
C ASP A 5 -51.24 34.05 -43.91
N LYS A 6 -50.34 34.82 -43.24
CA LYS A 6 -50.50 36.16 -42.58
C LYS A 6 -49.22 36.45 -41.75
N LYS A 7 -48.29 37.36 -42.09
CA LYS A 7 -48.28 38.86 -42.08
C LYS A 7 -48.69 39.47 -40.74
N LYS A 8 -47.93 40.39 -40.10
CA LYS A 8 -47.30 41.67 -40.59
C LYS A 8 -46.00 42.01 -39.79
N ASN A 9 -44.89 42.43 -40.43
CA ASN A 9 -44.35 43.80 -40.67
C ASN A 9 -43.56 44.44 -39.48
N GLU A 10 -42.23 44.66 -39.61
CA GLU A 10 -41.51 45.94 -39.91
C GLU A 10 -41.20 46.79 -38.64
N ARG A 11 -40.08 47.51 -38.45
CA ARG A 11 -38.91 47.89 -39.30
C ARG A 11 -37.73 48.45 -38.46
N ALA A 12 -36.51 48.40 -39.03
CA ALA A 12 -35.40 49.38 -38.95
C ALA A 12 -34.65 49.75 -37.62
N GLU A 13 -33.31 49.63 -37.70
CA GLU A 13 -32.24 50.41 -37.02
C GLU A 13 -32.39 51.95 -37.24
N PRO A 14 -31.69 52.90 -36.54
CA PRO A 14 -30.26 52.89 -36.12
C PRO A 14 -29.98 53.70 -34.81
N PRO A 15 -28.82 54.36 -34.56
CA PRO A 15 -27.41 54.15 -34.97
C PRO A 15 -26.43 53.98 -33.77
N GLU A 16 -25.14 53.85 -34.08
CA GLU A 16 -24.00 53.87 -33.14
C GLU A 16 -23.78 55.25 -32.46
N ALA A 17 -23.09 55.24 -31.32
CA ALA A 17 -22.44 56.42 -30.73
C ALA A 17 -21.15 56.01 -30.01
N GLU A 18 -20.02 56.57 -30.45
CA GLU A 18 -18.70 56.40 -29.83
C GLU A 18 -18.60 57.19 -28.51
N VAL A 19 -18.03 56.59 -27.46
CA VAL A 19 -17.39 57.35 -26.37
C VAL A 19 -16.10 56.64 -25.94
N LEU A 20 -15.00 57.12 -26.52
CA LEU A 20 -13.66 57.35 -25.95
C LEU A 20 -13.04 56.31 -24.98
N GLU A 21 -11.84 55.88 -25.36
CA GLU A 21 -10.84 55.27 -24.48
C GLU A 21 -10.42 56.23 -23.36
N GLU A 22 -10.36 55.76 -22.11
CA GLU A 22 -9.39 56.26 -21.13
C GLU A 22 -8.41 55.13 -20.77
N THR A 23 -7.20 55.24 -21.30
CA THR A 23 -6.08 54.35 -21.01
C THR A 23 -5.44 54.72 -19.68
N LEU A 24 -5.93 54.14 -18.58
CA LEU A 24 -5.21 54.17 -17.30
C LEU A 24 -4.09 53.13 -17.29
N VAL A 25 -2.89 53.59 -17.67
CA VAL A 25 -1.63 52.86 -17.49
C VAL A 25 -1.31 52.79 -15.99
N ALA A 26 -1.83 51.78 -15.30
CA ALA A 26 -1.39 51.41 -13.97
C ALA A 26 -0.08 50.60 -14.07
N THR A 27 1.00 51.18 -13.54
CA THR A 27 2.35 50.60 -13.55
C THR A 27 2.42 49.27 -12.81
N THR A 28 3.23 48.35 -13.33
CA THR A 28 3.57 47.08 -12.69
C THR A 28 4.26 47.29 -11.34
N GLU A 29 3.53 47.01 -10.25
CA GLU A 29 4.11 46.60 -8.97
C GLU A 29 3.64 45.17 -8.68
N LEU A 30 4.54 44.35 -8.11
CA LEU A 30 4.23 42.96 -7.79
C LEU A 30 3.19 42.89 -6.68
N GLU A 31 1.96 42.49 -7.02
CA GLU A 31 0.96 42.15 -6.01
C GLU A 31 1.49 41.05 -5.09
N GLN A 32 1.65 41.40 -3.81
CA GLN A 32 1.81 40.42 -2.75
C GLN A 32 0.52 39.56 -2.70
N PRO A 33 0.61 38.25 -2.36
CA PRO A 33 -0.58 37.42 -2.27
C PRO A 33 -1.58 38.04 -1.29
N PRO A 34 -2.88 38.11 -1.64
CA PRO A 34 -3.86 38.85 -0.85
C PRO A 34 -3.92 38.33 0.58
N GLU A 35 -3.90 39.25 1.55
CA GLU A 35 -4.03 38.91 2.97
C GLU A 35 -5.29 38.07 3.19
N GLU A 36 -5.11 36.96 3.91
CA GLU A 36 -6.18 35.99 4.16
C GLU A 36 -7.13 36.56 5.20
N VAL A 37 -8.22 37.19 4.73
CA VAL A 37 -9.34 37.64 5.60
C VAL A 37 -9.91 36.42 6.33
N GLN A 38 -9.49 36.26 7.57
CA GLN A 38 -9.95 35.21 8.46
C GLN A 38 -11.37 35.55 8.91
N TYR A 39 -12.37 34.91 8.31
CA TYR A 39 -13.75 34.93 8.82
C TYR A 39 -13.80 34.20 10.16
N THR A 40 -13.47 34.93 11.21
CA THR A 40 -13.67 34.53 12.60
C THR A 40 -15.14 34.72 12.93
N ASP A 41 -15.98 33.74 12.58
CA ASP A 41 -17.30 33.62 13.21
C ASP A 41 -17.08 33.34 14.70
N THR A 42 -17.18 34.38 15.52
CA THR A 42 -16.84 34.40 16.95
C THR A 42 -17.85 33.65 17.84
N SER A 43 -18.50 32.62 17.33
CA SER A 43 -19.40 31.72 18.06
C SER A 43 -18.73 30.43 18.55
N TYR A 44 -17.49 30.16 18.10
CA TYR A 44 -16.69 28.99 18.51
C TYR A 44 -15.54 29.35 19.48
N THR A 45 -15.86 30.08 20.54
CA THR A 45 -14.98 30.22 21.72
C THR A 45 -14.93 28.92 22.53
N SER A 46 -13.83 28.69 23.27
CA SER A 46 -13.59 27.49 24.12
C SER A 46 -14.74 27.10 25.05
N ALA A 47 -15.58 28.06 25.44
CA ALA A 47 -16.80 27.85 26.23
C ALA A 47 -17.75 26.75 25.70
N SER A 48 -17.81 26.50 24.38
CA SER A 48 -18.68 25.46 23.80
C SER A 48 -18.18 24.01 24.00
N PHE A 49 -17.07 23.82 24.71
CA PHE A 49 -16.53 22.54 25.15
C PHE A 49 -16.35 22.44 26.69
N GLU A 50 -16.74 23.47 27.44
CA GLU A 50 -16.31 23.67 28.83
C GLU A 50 -17.25 23.07 29.89
N SER A 51 -18.25 22.30 29.48
CA SER A 51 -19.18 21.60 30.38
C SER A 51 -18.63 20.23 30.83
N LEU A 52 -17.53 20.24 31.58
CA LEU A 52 -17.02 19.06 32.32
C LEU A 52 -16.86 19.42 33.82
N PRO A 53 -17.09 18.47 34.74
CA PRO A 53 -17.06 18.74 36.18
C PRO A 53 -15.63 19.06 36.67
N PRO A 54 -15.50 19.84 37.77
CA PRO A 54 -14.20 20.33 38.24
C PRO A 54 -13.28 19.19 38.77
N PRO A 55 -11.95 19.38 38.70
CA PRO A 55 -10.99 18.39 39.17
C PRO A 55 -11.00 18.27 40.70
N VAL A 56 -10.80 17.04 41.20
CA VAL A 56 -10.70 16.74 42.64
C VAL A 56 -9.30 17.11 43.15
N GLU A 57 -9.23 17.86 44.27
CA GLU A 57 -7.97 18.24 44.91
C GLU A 57 -7.23 17.04 45.54
N GLU A 58 -5.95 16.89 45.23
CA GLU A 58 -5.10 15.85 45.86
C GLU A 58 -4.71 16.21 47.30
N ILE A 59 -5.22 15.43 48.26
CA ILE A 59 -4.86 15.57 49.67
C ILE A 59 -3.47 14.95 49.93
N LYS A 60 -2.46 15.80 50.14
CA LYS A 60 -1.10 15.38 50.54
C LYS A 60 -1.07 14.80 51.96
N PRO A 61 -0.60 13.55 52.18
CA PRO A 61 -0.40 13.01 53.52
C PRO A 61 0.87 13.56 54.19
N LYS A 62 0.77 13.95 55.47
CA LYS A 62 1.88 14.49 56.28
C LYS A 62 2.78 13.38 56.87
N LYS A 63 4.09 13.63 56.91
CA LYS A 63 5.10 12.78 57.59
C LYS A 63 4.87 12.71 59.12
N LYS A 64 5.07 11.52 59.72
CA LYS A 64 5.51 11.37 61.13
C LYS A 64 6.56 10.24 61.25
N LYS A 65 7.47 10.37 62.23
CA LYS A 65 8.68 9.53 62.43
C LYS A 65 8.53 8.53 63.59
N GLY A 66 9.08 7.32 63.39
CA GLY A 66 9.73 6.50 64.44
C GLY A 66 8.82 5.63 65.34
N LYS A 67 9.33 4.59 66.03
CA LYS A 67 10.65 3.87 65.94
C LYS A 67 10.57 2.57 66.77
N LYS A 68 11.29 1.50 66.35
CA LYS A 68 11.47 0.17 67.02
C LYS A 68 10.20 -0.72 67.06
N GLY A 69 10.22 -2.05 66.84
CA GLY A 69 11.28 -2.91 66.29
C GLY A 69 11.47 -4.24 67.05
N LYS A 70 11.27 -5.39 66.40
CA LYS A 70 12.02 -6.64 66.60
C LYS A 70 11.80 -7.61 65.42
N VAL A 71 12.72 -8.57 65.25
CA VAL A 71 12.86 -9.49 64.10
C VAL A 71 12.99 -10.92 64.62
N GLU A 72 12.44 -11.88 63.89
CA GLU A 72 12.88 -13.29 63.66
C GLU A 72 11.85 -13.88 62.67
N GLU A 73 12.18 -14.05 61.39
CA GLU A 73 12.62 -15.31 60.74
C GLU A 73 11.67 -16.51 61.00
N VAL A 74 11.19 -17.24 59.97
CA VAL A 74 11.97 -18.20 59.15
C VAL A 74 11.64 -18.13 57.65
N ALA A 75 12.63 -18.48 56.82
CA ALA A 75 12.60 -18.47 55.34
C ALA A 75 11.88 -19.66 54.69
N VAL A 76 11.50 -19.52 53.40
CA VAL A 76 11.80 -20.50 52.32
C VAL A 76 12.05 -19.73 51.01
N ALA A 77 13.04 -20.15 50.24
CA ALA A 77 13.44 -19.53 48.97
C ALA A 77 12.54 -19.92 47.77
N LYS A 78 12.44 -19.02 46.79
CA LYS A 78 12.22 -19.39 45.38
C LYS A 78 13.21 -18.65 44.48
N LYS A 79 13.93 -19.41 43.67
CA LYS A 79 14.83 -18.92 42.61
C LYS A 79 14.21 -19.27 41.25
N THR A 80 14.00 -18.24 40.43
CA THR A 80 14.33 -18.12 38.98
C THR A 80 13.87 -19.17 37.95
N THR A 81 13.75 -18.66 36.71
CA THR A 81 13.70 -19.32 35.38
C THR A 81 12.34 -19.77 34.84
N SER A 82 12.04 -19.62 33.55
CA SER A 82 12.48 -18.65 32.50
C SER A 82 11.59 -18.84 31.24
N SER A 83 11.55 -17.84 30.35
CA SER A 83 11.38 -17.97 28.88
C SER A 83 10.46 -19.07 28.35
N PHE A 84 9.28 -18.68 27.83
CA PHE A 84 8.58 -19.46 26.81
C PHE A 84 8.94 -18.87 25.45
N ASP A 85 9.61 -19.65 24.61
CA ASP A 85 10.18 -19.22 23.33
C ASP A 85 9.49 -19.96 22.17
N TRP A 86 9.41 -19.33 21.00
CA TRP A 86 8.74 -19.89 19.80
C TRP A 86 9.67 -19.86 18.59
N SER A 87 9.81 -21.01 17.93
CA SER A 87 10.24 -21.19 16.53
C SER A 87 9.67 -22.54 16.06
N ASP A 88 8.94 -22.63 14.95
CA ASP A 88 9.46 -22.87 13.59
C ASP A 88 10.39 -24.10 13.47
N GLU A 89 10.27 -25.00 12.49
CA GLU A 89 9.57 -24.92 11.19
C GLU A 89 9.27 -26.35 10.64
N SER A 90 8.78 -26.44 9.40
CA SER A 90 8.76 -27.58 8.45
C SER A 90 7.55 -28.55 8.42
N ILE A 91 6.91 -28.57 7.25
CA ILE A 91 5.99 -29.60 6.73
C ILE A 91 6.70 -30.29 5.56
N PRO A 92 6.49 -31.60 5.34
CA PRO A 92 6.30 -32.09 3.97
C PRO A 92 5.04 -32.96 3.79
N ASP A 93 4.71 -33.21 2.52
CA ASP A 93 3.38 -33.60 2.02
C ASP A 93 2.95 -35.08 2.19
N ALA A 94 1.71 -35.31 1.76
CA ALA A 94 0.92 -36.54 1.84
C ALA A 94 1.34 -37.70 0.91
N GLU A 95 0.97 -38.92 1.33
CA GLU A 95 0.63 -40.06 0.46
C GLU A 95 -0.66 -40.75 0.98
N GLU A 96 -1.63 -41.00 0.08
CA GLU A 96 -2.73 -41.98 0.22
C GLU A 96 -2.32 -43.30 -0.50
N PRO A 97 -3.07 -44.44 -0.55
CA PRO A 97 -4.43 -44.77 -0.04
C PRO A 97 -4.42 -46.19 0.65
N PRO A 98 -5.46 -47.10 0.62
CA PRO A 98 -6.89 -47.01 0.32
C PRO A 98 -7.86 -47.68 1.36
N VAL A 99 -9.14 -47.67 0.98
CA VAL A 99 -10.39 -48.28 1.53
C VAL A 99 -10.39 -49.82 1.55
N GLU A 100 -11.15 -50.47 2.47
CA GLU A 100 -11.98 -51.66 2.13
C GLU A 100 -13.06 -52.07 3.17
N GLU A 101 -14.17 -52.61 2.65
CA GLU A 101 -15.46 -52.98 3.28
C GLU A 101 -16.04 -54.19 2.46
N GLU A 102 -16.93 -55.09 2.91
CA GLU A 102 -17.73 -55.23 4.14
C GLU A 102 -18.04 -56.75 4.42
N GLU A 103 -18.54 -57.09 5.62
CA GLU A 103 -19.16 -58.40 6.01
C GLU A 103 -18.25 -59.68 6.02
N ASP A 104 -18.59 -60.86 6.58
CA ASP A 104 -19.80 -61.34 7.28
C ASP A 104 -19.52 -62.43 8.38
N GLN A 105 -20.49 -62.59 9.29
CA GLN A 105 -20.86 -63.70 10.19
C GLN A 105 -19.98 -64.95 10.43
N SER A 106 -19.90 -65.34 11.73
CA SER A 106 -20.43 -66.65 12.16
C SER A 106 -20.97 -66.65 13.61
N LYS A 107 -22.04 -67.41 13.87
CA LYS A 107 -22.72 -67.54 15.19
C LYS A 107 -22.55 -68.96 15.76
N LEU A 108 -22.46 -69.13 17.10
CA LEU A 108 -23.38 -69.93 17.95
C LEU A 108 -22.77 -70.53 19.26
N LYS A 109 -23.59 -70.49 20.33
CA LYS A 109 -23.71 -71.45 21.48
C LYS A 109 -22.51 -71.56 22.47
N LYS A 110 -22.68 -71.22 23.76
CA LYS A 110 -23.51 -71.97 24.74
C LYS A 110 -23.84 -71.19 26.04
N ARG A 111 -24.73 -71.77 26.87
CA ARG A 111 -25.33 -71.20 28.10
C ARG A 111 -24.51 -71.48 29.37
N GLY A 112 -24.64 -70.60 30.38
CA GLY A 112 -24.13 -70.75 31.77
C GLY A 112 -23.01 -69.75 32.09
N LYS A 113 -22.92 -69.09 33.26
CA LYS A 113 -23.53 -69.28 34.60
C LYS A 113 -24.00 -67.93 35.18
N LYS A 114 -24.85 -67.97 36.22
CA LYS A 114 -25.16 -66.80 37.06
C LYS A 114 -23.88 -66.24 37.71
N GLY A 115 -23.44 -65.05 37.28
CA GLY A 115 -22.47 -64.21 38.00
C GLY A 115 -23.21 -63.19 38.87
N LYS A 116 -22.67 -62.88 40.06
CA LYS A 116 -23.26 -61.86 40.95
C LYS A 116 -23.28 -60.49 40.25
N LYS A 117 -24.40 -59.79 40.37
CA LYS A 117 -24.45 -58.34 40.18
C LYS A 117 -23.71 -57.72 41.35
N ASP A 118 -22.41 -57.45 41.19
CA ASP A 118 -21.65 -56.74 42.20
C ASP A 118 -22.24 -55.33 42.35
N LYS A 119 -22.95 -55.12 43.46
CA LYS A 119 -23.17 -53.78 43.97
C LYS A 119 -21.78 -53.18 44.17
N LYS A 120 -21.41 -52.18 43.38
CA LYS A 120 -20.49 -51.14 43.85
C LYS A 120 -21.12 -50.62 45.15
N LYS A 121 -20.58 -51.09 46.28
CA LYS A 121 -20.78 -50.41 47.55
C LYS A 121 -20.03 -49.10 47.41
N GLU A 122 -20.66 -48.01 47.80
CA GLU A 122 -19.91 -46.79 48.12
C GLU A 122 -18.83 -47.19 49.13
N GLU A 123 -17.57 -46.91 48.82
CA GLU A 123 -16.47 -47.10 49.76
C GLU A 123 -16.57 -46.02 50.83
N ILE A 124 -17.36 -46.33 51.85
CA ILE A 124 -17.47 -45.56 53.09
C ILE A 124 -16.07 -45.53 53.72
N PRO A 125 -15.47 -44.35 53.95
CA PRO A 125 -14.16 -44.25 54.61
C PRO A 125 -14.19 -44.84 56.03
N GLU A 126 -13.08 -45.42 56.49
CA GLU A 126 -12.96 -45.81 57.90
C GLU A 126 -12.85 -44.58 58.79
N PHE A 127 -13.93 -44.23 59.49
CA PHE A 127 -13.94 -43.14 60.46
C PHE A 127 -13.16 -43.47 61.75
N GLU A 128 -12.41 -42.50 62.28
CA GLU A 128 -11.71 -42.66 63.55
C GLU A 128 -12.68 -42.89 64.72
N LYS A 129 -12.40 -43.90 65.53
CA LYS A 129 -13.31 -44.40 66.57
C LYS A 129 -13.22 -43.55 67.85
N PRO A 130 -14.33 -43.06 68.42
CA PRO A 130 -14.33 -42.23 69.63
C PRO A 130 -13.61 -42.88 70.83
N PRO A 131 -13.05 -42.09 71.78
CA PRO A 131 -12.31 -42.63 72.93
C PRO A 131 -13.08 -43.66 73.78
N ASN A 132 -14.41 -43.56 73.84
CA ASN A 132 -15.28 -44.48 74.57
C ASN A 132 -15.77 -45.71 73.75
N TRP A 133 -15.25 -45.93 72.54
CA TRP A 133 -15.71 -47.00 71.62
C TRP A 133 -15.80 -48.37 72.28
N ARG A 134 -14.81 -48.75 73.10
CA ARG A 134 -14.78 -50.05 73.79
C ARG A 134 -15.87 -50.22 74.87
N LYS A 135 -16.45 -49.12 75.37
CA LYS A 135 -17.47 -49.10 76.44
C LYS A 135 -18.91 -48.95 75.92
N MET A 136 -19.12 -48.50 74.68
CA MET A 136 -20.45 -48.41 74.05
C MET A 136 -21.05 -49.79 73.76
N ASN A 137 -22.38 -49.92 73.82
CA ASN A 137 -23.09 -51.13 73.44
C ASN A 137 -23.10 -51.31 71.92
N LYS A 138 -23.31 -52.54 71.41
CA LYS A 138 -23.22 -52.83 69.97
C LYS A 138 -24.16 -51.95 69.14
N LYS A 139 -25.38 -51.75 69.62
CA LYS A 139 -26.42 -50.93 68.98
C LYS A 139 -26.03 -49.44 68.89
N ASP A 140 -25.28 -48.93 69.87
CA ASP A 140 -24.84 -47.53 69.92
C ASP A 140 -23.65 -47.30 68.97
N ARG A 141 -22.78 -48.30 68.79
CA ARG A 141 -21.69 -48.27 67.78
C ARG A 141 -22.24 -48.31 66.36
N ASP A 142 -23.24 -49.15 66.12
CA ASP A 142 -23.91 -49.25 64.81
C ASP A 142 -24.67 -47.94 64.51
N ASN A 143 -25.36 -47.34 65.49
CA ASN A 143 -25.97 -46.02 65.35
C ASN A 143 -24.94 -44.89 65.13
N TRP A 144 -23.79 -44.91 65.83
CA TRP A 144 -22.73 -43.91 65.62
C TRP A 144 -22.13 -44.02 64.22
N LEU A 145 -21.91 -45.24 63.72
CA LEU A 145 -21.47 -45.46 62.33
C LEU A 145 -22.53 -44.98 61.33
N LEU A 146 -23.81 -45.31 61.53
CA LEU A 146 -24.89 -44.84 60.67
C LEU A 146 -24.98 -43.31 60.65
N GLN A 147 -24.95 -42.68 61.81
CA GLN A 147 -24.95 -41.23 61.93
C GLN A 147 -23.73 -40.61 61.23
N ARG A 148 -22.52 -41.19 61.36
CA ARG A 148 -21.32 -40.67 60.69
C ARG A 148 -21.31 -40.92 59.18
N ILE A 149 -21.97 -41.98 58.71
CA ILE A 149 -22.22 -42.25 57.28
C ILE A 149 -23.25 -41.26 56.71
N GLU A 150 -24.29 -40.92 57.47
CA GLU A 150 -25.27 -39.90 57.09
C GLU A 150 -24.65 -38.50 57.10
N GLU A 151 -23.84 -38.16 58.11
CA GLU A 151 -23.06 -36.92 58.15
C GLU A 151 -22.06 -36.85 56.98
N TRP A 152 -21.35 -37.93 56.64
CA TRP A 152 -20.43 -37.95 55.48
C TRP A 152 -21.16 -37.84 54.13
N ARG A 153 -22.34 -38.47 54.00
CA ARG A 153 -23.20 -38.28 52.82
C ARG A 153 -23.74 -36.86 52.73
N ALA A 154 -24.16 -36.28 53.86
CA ALA A 154 -24.59 -34.89 53.94
C ALA A 154 -23.44 -33.92 53.63
N GLU A 155 -22.22 -34.19 54.08
CA GLU A 155 -21.00 -33.44 53.73
C GLU A 155 -20.73 -33.53 52.22
N LYS A 156 -20.82 -34.72 51.61
CA LYS A 156 -20.62 -34.90 50.16
C LYS A 156 -21.76 -34.31 49.31
N GLU A 157 -23.00 -34.35 49.78
CA GLU A 157 -24.13 -33.68 49.12
C GLU A 157 -24.04 -32.15 49.29
N ALA A 158 -23.61 -31.65 50.45
CA ALA A 158 -23.35 -30.22 50.68
C ALA A 158 -22.18 -29.70 49.85
N GLU A 159 -21.09 -30.47 49.71
CA GLU A 159 -19.95 -30.14 48.84
C GLU A 159 -20.39 -30.06 47.37
N LYS A 160 -21.19 -31.02 46.88
CA LYS A 160 -21.81 -30.96 45.55
C LYS A 160 -22.75 -29.75 45.39
N GLN A 161 -23.58 -29.47 46.38
CA GLN A 161 -24.47 -28.29 46.37
C GLN A 161 -23.66 -26.97 46.39
N ALA A 162 -22.53 -26.91 47.09
CA ALA A 162 -21.63 -25.77 47.09
C ALA A 162 -20.95 -25.58 45.72
N ILE A 163 -20.56 -26.66 45.04
CA ILE A 163 -20.04 -26.61 43.66
C ILE A 163 -21.13 -26.11 42.69
N LEU A 164 -22.36 -26.62 42.79
CA LEU A 164 -23.50 -26.18 41.98
C LEU A 164 -23.90 -24.73 42.25
N ALA A 165 -23.86 -24.29 43.52
CA ALA A 165 -24.09 -22.90 43.90
C ALA A 165 -22.98 -21.98 43.37
N GLY A 166 -21.71 -22.38 43.49
CA GLY A 166 -20.57 -21.66 42.95
C GLY A 166 -20.60 -21.56 41.41
N ALA A 167 -21.08 -22.58 40.70
CA ALA A 167 -21.30 -22.51 39.26
C ALA A 167 -22.42 -21.51 38.89
N LYS A 168 -23.53 -21.50 39.63
CA LYS A 168 -24.61 -20.52 39.46
C LYS A 168 -24.16 -19.09 39.79
N GLU A 169 -23.33 -18.92 40.81
CA GLU A 169 -22.74 -17.63 41.19
C GLU A 169 -21.76 -17.11 40.14
N LYS A 170 -20.85 -17.96 39.63
CA LYS A 170 -19.95 -17.61 38.51
C LYS A 170 -20.71 -17.13 37.29
N ARG A 171 -21.75 -17.86 36.85
CA ARG A 171 -22.61 -17.46 35.73
C ARG A 171 -23.30 -16.11 35.97
N LEU A 172 -23.77 -15.86 37.19
CA LEU A 172 -24.39 -14.58 37.55
C LEU A 172 -23.35 -13.44 37.59
N ALA A 173 -22.14 -13.71 38.07
CA ALA A 173 -21.02 -12.76 38.07
C ALA A 173 -20.59 -12.41 36.63
N GLU A 174 -20.46 -13.40 35.74
CA GLU A 174 -20.19 -13.19 34.32
C GLU A 174 -21.31 -12.41 33.62
N ALA A 175 -22.58 -12.75 33.86
CA ALA A 175 -23.71 -12.03 33.30
C ALA A 175 -23.73 -10.55 33.76
N ARG A 176 -23.44 -10.30 35.05
CA ARG A 176 -23.28 -8.94 35.60
C ARG A 176 -22.07 -8.22 34.98
N ALA A 177 -20.94 -8.89 34.79
CA ALA A 177 -19.76 -8.32 34.15
C ALA A 177 -20.02 -7.94 32.68
N ARG A 178 -20.69 -8.82 31.91
CA ARG A 178 -21.14 -8.56 30.54
C ARG A 178 -22.10 -7.36 30.49
N ALA A 179 -23.09 -7.32 31.39
CA ALA A 179 -24.04 -6.20 31.47
C ALA A 179 -23.36 -4.87 31.82
N ALA A 180 -22.44 -4.86 32.80
CA ALA A 180 -21.65 -3.68 33.16
C ALA A 180 -20.76 -3.20 32.00
N LEU A 181 -20.15 -4.12 31.25
CA LEU A 181 -19.38 -3.81 30.05
C LEU A 181 -20.28 -3.22 28.95
N MET A 182 -21.51 -3.75 28.77
CA MET A 182 -22.48 -3.15 27.85
C MET A 182 -22.90 -1.72 28.23
N VAL A 183 -23.03 -1.40 29.53
CA VAL A 183 -23.33 -0.04 29.98
C VAL A 183 -22.19 0.91 29.63
N LYS A 184 -20.93 0.55 29.98
CA LYS A 184 -19.74 1.33 29.61
C LYS A 184 -19.59 1.49 28.09
N ASP A 185 -19.88 0.44 27.32
CA ASP A 185 -19.89 0.49 25.86
C ASP A 185 -20.89 1.52 25.31
N LYS A 186 -22.06 1.68 25.95
CA LYS A 186 -23.05 2.71 25.55
C LYS A 186 -22.55 4.11 25.89
N GLU A 187 -22.08 4.32 27.12
CA GLU A 187 -21.52 5.60 27.58
C GLU A 187 -20.37 6.07 26.66
N HIS A 188 -19.40 5.19 26.36
CA HIS A 188 -18.31 5.47 25.43
C HIS A 188 -18.80 5.78 24.00
N MET A 189 -19.89 5.14 23.57
CA MET A 189 -20.49 5.36 22.24
C MET A 189 -21.29 6.66 22.14
N GLU A 190 -21.92 7.12 23.21
CA GLU A 190 -22.56 8.43 23.29
C GLU A 190 -21.51 9.54 23.24
N VAL A 191 -20.46 9.45 24.08
CA VAL A 191 -19.31 10.36 24.04
C VAL A 191 -18.65 10.38 22.66
N ARG A 192 -18.47 9.21 22.02
CA ARG A 192 -17.97 9.12 20.64
C ARG A 192 -18.91 9.79 19.64
N LYS A 193 -20.23 9.57 19.72
CA LYS A 193 -21.21 10.16 18.79
C LYS A 193 -21.23 11.69 18.83
N ASP A 194 -20.95 12.30 19.98
CA ASP A 194 -20.94 13.75 20.11
C ASP A 194 -19.57 14.38 19.83
N LEU A 195 -18.47 13.82 20.35
CA LEU A 195 -17.15 14.40 20.13
C LEU A 195 -16.59 14.07 18.75
N LEU A 196 -16.59 12.80 18.33
CA LEU A 196 -16.02 12.38 17.03
C LEU A 196 -16.74 13.03 15.86
N ARG A 197 -18.08 13.21 15.96
CA ARG A 197 -18.87 13.93 14.96
C ARG A 197 -18.44 15.39 14.83
N LYS A 198 -18.11 16.08 15.93
CA LYS A 198 -17.56 17.44 15.89
C LYS A 198 -16.17 17.45 15.21
N THR A 199 -15.30 16.50 15.54
CA THR A 199 -13.96 16.39 14.92
C THR A 199 -14.08 16.13 13.41
N VAL A 200 -14.86 15.13 13.00
CA VAL A 200 -15.04 14.75 11.59
C VAL A 200 -15.65 15.91 10.79
N ASN A 201 -16.61 16.66 11.35
CA ASN A 201 -17.16 17.85 10.69
C ASN A 201 -16.10 18.96 10.49
N LEU A 202 -15.21 19.19 11.47
CA LEU A 202 -14.11 20.16 11.35
C LEU A 202 -13.12 19.71 10.25
N PHE A 203 -12.78 18.43 10.26
CA PHE A 203 -11.89 17.79 9.28
C PHE A 203 -12.45 17.92 7.86
N GLN A 204 -13.72 17.55 7.65
CA GLN A 204 -14.42 17.71 6.37
C GLN A 204 -14.50 19.18 5.91
N LYS A 205 -14.67 20.15 6.84
CA LYS A 205 -14.66 21.58 6.50
C LYS A 205 -13.31 22.02 5.93
N PHE A 206 -12.19 21.52 6.45
CA PHE A 206 -10.86 21.84 5.95
C PHE A 206 -10.57 21.15 4.59
N GLU A 207 -10.95 19.87 4.43
CA GLU A 207 -10.91 19.17 3.14
C GLU A 207 -11.73 19.94 2.07
N GLN A 208 -12.93 20.42 2.41
CA GLN A 208 -13.78 21.21 1.51
C GLN A 208 -13.15 22.57 1.13
N GLN A 209 -12.59 23.31 2.09
CA GLN A 209 -11.91 24.58 1.82
C GLN A 209 -10.68 24.41 0.91
N LYS A 210 -9.96 23.30 1.04
CA LYS A 210 -8.85 22.94 0.15
C LYS A 210 -9.35 22.59 -1.25
N LEU A 211 -10.39 21.76 -1.36
CA LEU A 211 -11.02 21.41 -2.63
C LEU A 211 -11.56 22.64 -3.37
N GLU A 212 -12.18 23.59 -2.67
CA GLU A 212 -12.58 24.87 -3.25
C GLU A 212 -11.40 25.71 -3.72
N PHE A 213 -10.33 25.79 -2.92
CA PHE A 213 -9.12 26.51 -3.30
C PHE A 213 -8.49 25.92 -4.57
N GLU A 214 -8.43 24.59 -4.68
CA GLU A 214 -7.94 23.90 -5.86
C GLU A 214 -8.85 24.09 -7.07
N LYS A 215 -10.18 24.03 -6.90
CA LYS A 215 -11.15 24.39 -7.96
C LYS A 215 -10.95 25.83 -8.45
N ARG A 216 -10.78 26.80 -7.54
CA ARG A 216 -10.48 28.21 -7.90
C ARG A 216 -9.13 28.36 -8.60
N LYS A 217 -8.11 27.60 -8.19
CA LYS A 217 -6.80 27.54 -8.88
C LYS A 217 -6.93 26.97 -10.29
N ASN A 218 -7.72 25.90 -10.45
CA ASN A 218 -7.97 25.25 -11.75
C ASN A 218 -8.76 26.18 -12.68
N LEU A 219 -9.83 26.81 -12.21
CA LEU A 219 -10.59 27.82 -12.96
C LEU A 219 -9.70 29.01 -13.41
N ARG A 220 -8.81 29.50 -12.54
CA ARG A 220 -7.83 30.52 -12.93
C ARG A 220 -6.88 29.98 -14.00
N ALA A 221 -6.38 28.75 -13.87
CA ALA A 221 -5.46 28.16 -14.85
C ALA A 221 -6.12 27.82 -16.19
N GLU A 222 -7.42 27.50 -16.19
CA GLU A 222 -8.28 27.37 -17.37
C GLU A 222 -8.45 28.73 -18.06
N TRP A 223 -8.75 29.79 -17.30
CA TRP A 223 -8.78 31.16 -17.82
C TRP A 223 -7.45 31.59 -18.45
N HIS A 224 -6.31 31.25 -17.82
CA HIS A 224 -4.98 31.52 -18.41
C HIS A 224 -4.69 30.66 -19.65
N GLN A 225 -5.23 29.44 -19.79
CA GLN A 225 -5.15 28.66 -21.03
C GLN A 225 -6.00 29.32 -22.12
N TYR A 226 -7.23 29.73 -21.80
CA TYR A 226 -8.11 30.42 -22.73
C TYR A 226 -7.48 31.71 -23.29
N LEU A 227 -6.82 32.50 -22.43
CA LEU A 227 -6.11 33.72 -22.84
C LEU A 227 -4.85 33.48 -23.68
N ARG A 228 -4.26 32.27 -23.69
CA ARG A 228 -3.05 32.00 -24.50
C ARG A 228 -3.33 31.98 -26.00
N CYS A 229 -4.53 31.55 -26.41
CA CYS A 229 -4.93 31.44 -27.82
C CYS A 229 -3.89 30.70 -28.71
N ASP A 230 -3.15 29.75 -28.13
CA ASP A 230 -2.05 29.01 -28.78
C ASP A 230 -2.53 27.92 -29.75
N GLY A 231 -3.83 27.63 -29.76
CA GLY A 231 -4.45 26.57 -30.57
C GLY A 231 -4.24 25.15 -30.01
N LEU A 232 -3.62 25.02 -28.83
CA LEU A 232 -3.45 23.74 -28.16
C LEU A 232 -4.69 23.38 -27.33
N PRO A 233 -5.06 22.08 -27.26
CA PRO A 233 -6.20 21.64 -26.44
C PRO A 233 -5.88 21.79 -24.94
N ASP A 234 -6.88 22.12 -24.11
CA ASP A 234 -6.74 22.02 -22.65
C ASP A 234 -6.81 20.53 -22.24
N PRO A 235 -5.77 19.95 -21.59
CA PRO A 235 -5.78 18.57 -21.13
C PRO A 235 -6.87 18.25 -20.09
N ARG A 236 -7.44 19.26 -19.42
CA ARG A 236 -8.63 19.09 -18.56
C ARG A 236 -9.89 18.74 -19.33
N VAL A 237 -9.94 19.02 -20.63
CA VAL A 237 -11.14 18.88 -21.47
C VAL A 237 -10.97 17.73 -22.46
N VAL A 238 -11.43 16.54 -22.05
CA VAL A 238 -11.34 15.28 -22.81
C VAL A 238 -11.80 15.42 -24.27
N THR A 239 -12.83 16.21 -24.55
CA THR A 239 -13.32 16.41 -25.92
C THR A 239 -12.31 17.14 -26.81
N GLN A 240 -11.65 18.19 -26.30
CA GLN A 240 -10.60 18.91 -27.04
C GLN A 240 -9.40 17.99 -27.31
N MET A 241 -9.00 17.19 -26.31
CA MET A 241 -7.92 16.20 -26.47
C MET A 241 -8.24 15.13 -27.51
N ASN A 242 -9.48 14.63 -27.54
CA ASN A 242 -9.93 13.68 -28.55
C ASN A 242 -9.98 14.30 -29.96
N THR A 243 -10.39 15.57 -30.09
CA THR A 243 -10.32 16.30 -31.37
C THR A 243 -8.87 16.47 -31.83
N TYR A 244 -7.96 16.86 -30.93
CA TYR A 244 -6.53 16.99 -31.23
C TYR A 244 -5.92 15.66 -31.68
N LEU A 245 -6.16 14.56 -30.94
CA LEU A 245 -5.73 13.21 -31.31
C LEU A 245 -6.30 12.78 -32.67
N HIS A 246 -7.57 13.10 -32.97
CA HIS A 246 -8.18 12.79 -34.25
C HIS A 246 -7.53 13.56 -35.41
N LEU A 247 -7.28 14.87 -35.24
CA LEU A 247 -6.60 15.70 -36.24
C LEU A 247 -5.14 15.25 -36.45
N TRP A 248 -4.43 14.85 -35.39
CA TRP A 248 -3.08 14.31 -35.50
C TRP A 248 -3.06 12.99 -36.29
N ARG A 249 -4.01 12.09 -36.04
CA ARG A 249 -4.18 10.81 -36.78
C ARG A 249 -4.48 10.98 -38.28
N GLN A 250 -4.95 12.15 -38.72
CA GLN A 250 -5.14 12.46 -40.13
C GLN A 250 -3.84 12.92 -40.83
N GLN A 251 -2.75 13.17 -40.10
CA GLN A 251 -1.49 13.63 -40.67
C GLN A 251 -0.63 12.46 -41.18
N ASP A 252 -0.65 12.26 -42.50
CA ASP A 252 0.05 11.18 -43.22
C ASP A 252 1.58 11.35 -43.34
N MET A 253 2.15 12.41 -42.75
CA MET A 253 3.57 12.76 -42.79
C MET A 253 3.97 13.40 -41.45
N CYS A 254 5.18 13.09 -40.99
CA CYS A 254 5.87 13.73 -39.88
C CYS A 254 7.34 13.85 -40.27
N ASP A 255 7.93 15.03 -40.16
CA ASP A 255 9.38 15.23 -40.29
C ASP A 255 10.03 15.44 -38.92
N ASP A 256 11.33 15.74 -38.90
CA ASP A 256 12.09 15.97 -37.67
C ASP A 256 11.70 17.27 -36.95
N ASN A 257 11.29 18.32 -37.66
CA ASN A 257 10.86 19.58 -37.04
C ASN A 257 9.43 19.49 -36.50
N ASP A 258 8.55 18.77 -37.20
CA ASP A 258 7.24 18.39 -36.69
C ASP A 258 7.36 17.52 -35.44
N LEU A 259 8.27 16.54 -35.42
CA LEU A 259 8.52 15.73 -34.22
C LEU A 259 8.97 16.59 -33.03
N ASP A 260 9.91 17.52 -33.24
CA ASP A 260 10.38 18.45 -32.21
C ASP A 260 9.22 19.26 -31.62
N ARG A 261 8.41 19.86 -32.50
CA ARG A 261 7.19 20.58 -32.12
C ARG A 261 6.22 19.69 -31.32
N ARG A 262 5.95 18.45 -31.77
CA ARG A 262 5.07 17.52 -31.04
C ARG A 262 5.63 17.16 -29.67
N CYS A 263 6.95 17.00 -29.52
CA CYS A 263 7.57 16.80 -28.21
C CYS A 263 7.41 18.02 -27.29
N LEU A 264 7.57 19.24 -27.83
CA LEU A 264 7.34 20.48 -27.07
C LEU A 264 5.88 20.64 -26.62
N GLU A 265 4.92 20.31 -27.48
CA GLU A 265 3.48 20.39 -27.23
C GLU A 265 2.99 19.31 -26.25
N VAL A 266 3.32 18.04 -26.50
CA VAL A 266 2.67 16.88 -25.83
C VAL A 266 3.24 16.58 -24.45
N LEU A 267 4.53 16.81 -24.20
CA LEU A 267 5.13 16.49 -22.90
C LEU A 267 4.49 17.28 -21.73
N PRO A 268 4.27 18.61 -21.82
CA PRO A 268 3.52 19.35 -20.81
C PRO A 268 2.06 18.92 -20.65
N MET A 269 1.42 18.43 -21.73
CA MET A 269 0.05 17.88 -21.64
C MET A 269 0.03 16.58 -20.85
N LEU A 270 1.02 15.69 -21.08
CA LEU A 270 1.18 14.46 -20.30
C LEU A 270 1.45 14.77 -18.83
N ASP A 271 2.37 15.71 -18.52
CA ASP A 271 2.62 16.17 -17.15
C ASP A 271 1.33 16.62 -16.43
N LEU A 272 0.49 17.42 -17.10
CA LEU A 272 -0.76 17.91 -16.51
C LEU A 272 -1.81 16.79 -16.35
N LEU A 273 -1.89 15.85 -17.30
CA LEU A 273 -2.78 14.70 -17.19
C LEU A 273 -2.35 13.70 -16.10
N ASP A 274 -1.04 13.54 -15.93
CA ASP A 274 -0.45 12.72 -14.86
C ASP A 274 -0.78 13.34 -13.48
N GLU A 275 -0.73 14.67 -13.33
CA GLU A 275 -1.23 15.37 -12.13
C GLU A 275 -2.75 15.19 -11.92
N ILE A 276 -3.57 15.40 -12.96
CA ILE A 276 -5.04 15.27 -12.91
C ILE A 276 -5.47 13.86 -12.49
N THR A 277 -4.84 12.84 -13.04
CA THR A 277 -5.18 11.44 -12.74
C THR A 277 -4.71 10.97 -11.36
N ALA A 278 -3.74 11.68 -10.75
CA ALA A 278 -3.35 11.45 -9.36
C ALA A 278 -4.35 12.02 -8.32
N ASP A 279 -5.16 13.02 -8.71
CA ASP A 279 -6.14 13.71 -7.85
C ASP A 279 -7.54 13.08 -7.91
N THR A 280 -7.63 11.81 -7.52
CA THR A 280 -8.85 10.98 -7.62
C THR A 280 -10.08 11.47 -6.85
N ARG A 281 -9.95 12.47 -5.96
CA ARG A 281 -11.08 13.05 -5.22
C ARG A 281 -11.81 14.16 -5.98
N GLN A 282 -11.19 14.79 -6.97
CA GLN A 282 -11.79 15.91 -7.69
C GLN A 282 -12.69 15.44 -8.84
N TYR A 283 -12.44 14.24 -9.37
CA TYR A 283 -13.05 13.69 -10.57
C TYR A 283 -13.74 12.36 -10.27
N THR A 284 -14.80 12.07 -11.01
CA THR A 284 -15.47 10.76 -10.98
C THR A 284 -14.61 9.67 -11.62
N ASP A 285 -14.82 8.40 -11.23
CA ASP A 285 -14.13 7.24 -11.81
C ASP A 285 -14.24 7.19 -13.35
N SER A 286 -15.38 7.61 -13.90
CA SER A 286 -15.54 7.64 -15.36
C SER A 286 -14.70 8.72 -16.03
N GLN A 287 -14.53 9.89 -15.39
CA GLN A 287 -13.62 10.92 -15.90
C GLN A 287 -12.16 10.46 -15.78
N ILE A 288 -11.77 9.82 -14.67
CA ILE A 288 -10.42 9.29 -14.47
C ILE A 288 -10.08 8.24 -15.53
N ARG A 289 -11.03 7.33 -15.86
CA ARG A 289 -10.86 6.39 -16.99
C ARG A 289 -10.65 7.11 -18.32
N ASN A 290 -11.49 8.10 -18.65
CA ASN A 290 -11.36 8.87 -19.89
C ASN A 290 -10.00 9.61 -19.97
N PHE A 291 -9.53 10.20 -18.86
CA PHE A 291 -8.19 10.83 -18.82
C PHE A 291 -7.07 9.81 -19.02
N ASN A 292 -7.17 8.61 -18.43
CA ASN A 292 -6.20 7.54 -18.65
C ASN A 292 -6.20 7.02 -20.10
N GLU A 293 -7.36 6.93 -20.76
CA GLU A 293 -7.45 6.60 -22.19
C GLU A 293 -6.76 7.66 -23.06
N VAL A 294 -6.98 8.95 -22.78
CA VAL A 294 -6.29 10.07 -23.47
C VAL A 294 -4.77 10.03 -23.23
N ARG A 295 -4.32 9.79 -21.99
CA ARG A 295 -2.89 9.65 -21.63
C ARG A 295 -2.20 8.55 -22.45
N VAL A 296 -2.80 7.36 -22.48
CA VAL A 296 -2.28 6.22 -23.25
C VAL A 296 -2.29 6.51 -24.75
N ALA A 297 -3.35 7.15 -25.28
CA ALA A 297 -3.44 7.53 -26.69
C ALA A 297 -2.36 8.56 -27.09
N LEU A 298 -2.09 9.58 -26.26
CA LEU A 298 -1.01 10.55 -26.52
C LEU A 298 0.37 9.90 -26.52
N ARG A 299 0.65 8.98 -25.57
CA ARG A 299 1.90 8.20 -25.53
C ARG A 299 2.04 7.32 -26.78
N GLU A 300 0.94 6.73 -27.26
CA GLU A 300 0.91 5.94 -28.49
C GLU A 300 1.12 6.79 -29.75
N GLU A 301 0.48 7.96 -29.88
CA GLU A 301 0.70 8.86 -31.03
C GLU A 301 2.09 9.50 -31.03
N LEU A 302 2.66 9.81 -29.88
CA LEU A 302 4.06 10.26 -29.79
C LEU A 302 5.03 9.16 -30.26
N SER A 303 4.79 7.91 -29.85
CA SER A 303 5.54 6.75 -30.35
C SER A 303 5.39 6.57 -31.87
N ASN A 304 4.17 6.71 -32.41
CA ASN A 304 3.89 6.67 -33.85
C ASN A 304 4.62 7.79 -34.60
N ALA A 305 4.61 9.02 -34.07
CA ALA A 305 5.31 10.16 -34.65
C ALA A 305 6.82 9.94 -34.74
N ILE A 306 7.42 9.30 -33.72
CA ILE A 306 8.83 8.86 -33.78
C ILE A 306 9.03 7.85 -34.92
N GLN A 307 8.11 6.89 -35.14
CA GLN A 307 8.20 5.95 -36.28
C GLN A 307 8.08 6.66 -37.63
N PHE A 308 7.15 7.61 -37.78
CA PHE A 308 6.94 8.34 -39.03
C PHE A 308 8.10 9.28 -39.35
N ALA A 309 8.59 10.07 -38.39
CA ALA A 309 9.78 10.90 -38.57
C ALA A 309 11.01 10.05 -38.91
N SER A 310 11.18 8.91 -38.24
CA SER A 310 12.24 7.93 -38.56
C SER A 310 12.15 7.42 -40.01
N TYR A 311 10.94 7.14 -40.52
CA TYR A 311 10.72 6.73 -41.90
C TYR A 311 11.01 7.86 -42.90
N THR A 312 10.56 9.09 -42.61
CA THR A 312 10.81 10.27 -43.45
C THR A 312 12.31 10.57 -43.55
N LEU A 313 13.04 10.52 -42.43
CA LEU A 313 14.49 10.71 -42.39
C LEU A 313 15.22 9.62 -43.20
N LEU A 314 14.92 8.35 -42.97
CA LEU A 314 15.57 7.23 -43.68
C LEU A 314 15.26 7.17 -45.19
N ARG A 315 14.32 7.95 -45.70
CA ARG A 315 13.99 8.03 -47.14
C ARG A 315 14.91 8.97 -47.92
N ASP A 316 15.60 9.89 -47.25
CA ASP A 316 16.49 10.88 -47.88
C ASP A 316 17.84 10.95 -47.17
N LEU A 317 18.64 9.89 -47.36
CA LEU A 317 20.00 9.81 -46.81
C LEU A 317 20.97 10.83 -47.45
N GLU A 318 20.66 11.39 -48.63
CA GLU A 318 21.56 12.34 -49.29
C GLU A 318 21.55 13.71 -48.61
N HIS A 319 20.37 14.22 -48.23
CA HIS A 319 20.24 15.58 -47.67
C HIS A 319 20.08 15.62 -46.15
N ARG A 320 19.53 14.58 -45.52
CA ARG A 320 19.24 14.58 -44.06
C ARG A 320 20.36 14.00 -43.20
N PHE A 321 21.27 13.21 -43.76
CA PHE A 321 22.29 12.48 -43.01
C PHE A 321 23.71 13.04 -43.24
N GLN A 322 24.57 12.85 -42.25
CA GLN A 322 26.01 13.10 -42.38
C GLN A 322 26.68 11.86 -42.99
N TRP A 323 27.73 12.07 -43.79
CA TRP A 323 28.47 11.00 -44.48
C TRP A 323 29.94 10.93 -44.02
N PRO A 324 30.24 10.29 -42.86
CA PRO A 324 31.62 10.06 -42.42
C PRO A 324 32.46 9.23 -43.41
N SER A 325 31.81 8.41 -44.24
CA SER A 325 32.45 7.59 -45.27
C SER A 325 31.47 7.28 -46.41
N ILE A 326 31.98 6.96 -47.60
CA ILE A 326 31.17 6.59 -48.78
C ILE A 326 30.25 5.39 -48.48
N LYS A 327 30.62 4.53 -47.52
CA LYS A 327 29.85 3.34 -47.11
C LYS A 327 28.96 3.56 -45.88
N LEU A 328 29.07 4.68 -45.17
CA LEU A 328 28.46 4.86 -43.86
C LEU A 328 27.84 6.26 -43.75
N THR A 329 26.57 6.28 -43.36
CA THR A 329 25.86 7.50 -42.97
C THR A 329 25.40 7.45 -41.52
N THR A 330 25.38 8.61 -40.90
CA THR A 330 24.96 8.80 -39.51
C THR A 330 24.05 10.01 -39.37
N TYR A 331 23.09 9.93 -38.46
CA TYR A 331 22.24 11.03 -38.04
C TYR A 331 22.21 11.07 -36.51
N GLU A 332 22.17 12.27 -35.94
CA GLU A 332 22.09 12.52 -34.51
C GLU A 332 21.33 13.84 -34.28
N ARG A 333 20.24 13.79 -33.52
CA ARG A 333 19.50 14.97 -33.06
C ARG A 333 18.94 14.72 -31.66
N GLU A 334 19.10 15.71 -30.79
CA GLU A 334 18.44 15.77 -29.49
C GLU A 334 17.20 16.67 -29.58
N PHE A 335 16.12 16.20 -28.97
CA PHE A 335 14.82 16.84 -28.87
C PHE A 335 14.45 16.96 -27.38
N LYS A 336 13.46 17.78 -27.04
CA LYS A 336 12.92 17.78 -25.67
C LYS A 336 12.36 16.38 -25.35
N GLY A 337 12.97 15.68 -24.39
CA GLY A 337 12.52 14.35 -23.95
C GLY A 337 12.90 13.16 -24.84
N LEU A 338 13.67 13.36 -25.92
CA LEU A 338 14.03 12.29 -26.86
C LEU A 338 15.42 12.52 -27.48
N ARG A 339 16.25 11.48 -27.56
CA ARG A 339 17.47 11.45 -28.39
C ARG A 339 17.28 10.46 -29.53
N LEU A 340 17.65 10.83 -30.75
CA LEU A 340 17.47 9.99 -31.94
C LEU A 340 18.75 9.94 -32.78
N ASN A 341 19.33 8.75 -32.89
CA ASN A 341 20.49 8.49 -33.72
C ASN A 341 20.19 7.36 -34.72
N PHE A 342 20.80 7.47 -35.90
CA PHE A 342 20.84 6.40 -36.89
C PHE A 342 22.27 6.11 -37.31
N TRP A 343 22.52 4.83 -37.61
CA TRP A 343 23.71 4.33 -38.27
C TRP A 343 23.26 3.48 -39.46
N VAL A 344 23.72 3.80 -40.67
CA VAL A 344 23.29 3.13 -41.90
C VAL A 344 24.47 2.80 -42.80
N ALA A 345 24.73 1.51 -42.96
CA ALA A 345 25.67 0.99 -43.95
C ALA A 345 25.02 0.96 -45.34
N VAL A 346 25.65 1.67 -46.28
CA VAL A 346 25.18 1.79 -47.67
C VAL A 346 25.88 0.74 -48.53
N ARG A 347 25.09 -0.19 -49.08
CA ARG A 347 25.59 -1.29 -49.90
C ARG A 347 26.15 -0.80 -51.24
N MET A 348 27.46 -0.92 -51.41
CA MET A 348 28.14 -0.54 -52.65
C MET A 348 28.01 -1.63 -53.74
N PRO A 349 27.96 -1.26 -55.04
CA PRO A 349 28.00 -2.23 -56.13
C PRO A 349 29.37 -2.93 -56.22
N THR A 350 29.42 -4.24 -55.99
CA THR A 350 30.67 -5.02 -56.04
C THR A 350 30.92 -5.62 -57.44
N ARG A 351 32.16 -5.50 -57.95
CA ARG A 351 32.58 -6.14 -59.21
C ARG A 351 33.06 -7.58 -58.96
N LYS A 352 32.14 -8.55 -59.11
CA LYS A 352 32.33 -10.01 -58.96
C LYS A 352 32.78 -10.44 -57.54
N PRO A 353 32.34 -11.61 -57.04
CA PRO A 353 32.84 -12.13 -55.76
C PRO A 353 34.33 -12.47 -55.86
N LYS A 354 35.07 -12.22 -54.77
CA LYS A 354 36.44 -12.76 -54.60
C LYS A 354 36.35 -14.26 -54.26
N PRO A 355 37.33 -15.11 -54.61
CA PRO A 355 37.25 -16.55 -54.35
C PRO A 355 37.28 -16.97 -52.88
N VAL A 356 37.69 -16.06 -52.00
CA VAL A 356 37.67 -16.22 -50.54
C VAL A 356 36.91 -15.03 -49.98
N GLU A 357 35.76 -15.28 -49.37
CA GLU A 357 35.08 -14.29 -48.56
C GLU A 357 35.83 -14.19 -47.22
N PRO A 358 36.38 -13.02 -46.85
CA PRO A 358 36.95 -12.84 -45.52
C PRO A 358 35.83 -12.99 -44.49
N GLU A 359 36.15 -13.52 -43.30
CA GLU A 359 35.16 -13.62 -42.22
C GLU A 359 34.53 -12.23 -41.95
N PRO A 360 33.19 -12.14 -41.84
CA PRO A 360 32.55 -10.89 -41.49
C PRO A 360 32.99 -10.45 -40.09
N GLU A 361 33.60 -9.28 -40.00
CA GLU A 361 33.93 -8.64 -38.73
C GLU A 361 32.63 -8.18 -38.04
N PRO A 362 32.50 -8.36 -36.71
CA PRO A 362 31.34 -7.88 -35.97
C PRO A 362 31.27 -6.34 -36.02
N VAL A 363 30.09 -5.80 -36.32
CA VAL A 363 29.92 -4.34 -36.40
C VAL A 363 29.83 -3.75 -35.00
N GLU A 364 30.82 -2.94 -34.62
CA GLU A 364 30.82 -2.18 -33.38
C GLU A 364 30.21 -0.79 -33.60
N LEU A 365 29.16 -0.49 -32.85
CA LEU A 365 28.41 0.75 -32.88
C LEU A 365 28.60 1.49 -31.55
N SER A 366 28.80 2.80 -31.60
CA SER A 366 28.87 3.66 -30.43
C SER A 366 27.98 4.88 -30.64
N PHE A 367 27.16 5.21 -29.65
CA PHE A 367 26.21 6.32 -29.65
C PHE A 367 26.49 7.22 -28.44
N PRO A 368 27.44 8.18 -28.53
CA PRO A 368 27.92 8.96 -27.38
C PRO A 368 26.83 9.75 -26.65
N ALA A 369 25.92 10.42 -27.35
CA ALA A 369 24.85 11.23 -26.71
C ALA A 369 23.87 10.39 -25.87
N MET A 370 23.72 9.09 -26.17
CA MET A 370 22.90 8.16 -25.38
C MET A 370 23.70 7.33 -24.39
N LYS A 371 25.04 7.36 -24.49
CA LYS A 371 26.01 6.53 -23.74
C LYS A 371 25.77 5.03 -23.91
N VAL A 372 25.52 4.63 -25.15
CA VAL A 372 25.23 3.24 -25.55
C VAL A 372 26.28 2.76 -26.57
N ALA A 373 26.82 1.56 -26.37
CA ALA A 373 27.61 0.86 -27.36
C ALA A 373 27.02 -0.53 -27.63
N ILE A 374 27.00 -0.97 -28.88
CA ILE A 374 26.40 -2.23 -29.33
C ILE A 374 27.37 -2.93 -30.27
N LYS A 375 27.69 -4.20 -30.02
CA LYS A 375 28.40 -5.06 -30.98
C LYS A 375 27.39 -6.02 -31.61
N LEU A 376 27.17 -5.89 -32.92
CA LEU A 376 26.28 -6.77 -33.65
C LEU A 376 26.97 -8.11 -33.96
N PRO A 377 26.25 -9.24 -33.88
CA PRO A 377 26.79 -10.56 -34.20
C PRO A 377 27.10 -10.71 -35.69
N LYS A 378 28.09 -11.57 -36.01
CA LYS A 378 28.54 -11.86 -37.38
C LYS A 378 27.44 -12.32 -38.36
N ILE A 379 26.30 -12.80 -37.83
CA ILE A 379 25.14 -13.25 -38.62
C ILE A 379 24.34 -12.10 -39.27
N ILE A 380 24.57 -10.84 -38.85
CA ILE A 380 23.96 -9.66 -39.46
C ILE A 380 24.91 -9.12 -40.54
N ASP A 381 24.42 -8.95 -41.77
CA ASP A 381 25.17 -8.34 -42.87
C ASP A 381 25.44 -6.85 -42.60
N GLY A 382 26.61 -6.57 -42.03
CA GLY A 382 27.10 -5.22 -41.76
C GLY A 382 27.29 -4.33 -42.98
N SER A 383 27.22 -4.87 -44.21
CA SER A 383 27.33 -4.08 -45.45
C SER A 383 26.02 -3.42 -45.90
N CYS A 384 24.89 -3.80 -45.29
CA CYS A 384 23.55 -3.33 -45.67
C CYS A 384 22.62 -3.11 -44.46
N ALA A 385 23.18 -3.00 -43.25
CA ALA A 385 22.42 -2.83 -42.01
C ALA A 385 22.07 -1.35 -41.73
N CYS A 386 20.84 -1.11 -41.29
CA CYS A 386 20.41 0.16 -40.68
C CYS A 386 20.05 -0.11 -39.21
N VAL A 387 20.68 0.62 -38.29
CA VAL A 387 20.35 0.59 -36.86
C VAL A 387 19.83 1.95 -36.44
N ARG A 388 18.63 1.97 -35.86
CA ARG A 388 18.13 3.11 -35.08
C ARG A 388 18.47 2.87 -33.62
N ALA A 389 19.00 3.90 -32.97
CA ALA A 389 19.04 3.99 -31.51
C ALA A 389 18.26 5.25 -31.12
N ALA A 390 17.17 5.09 -30.37
CA ALA A 390 16.34 6.20 -29.91
C ALA A 390 16.06 6.05 -28.42
N ARG A 391 16.38 7.08 -27.63
CA ARG A 391 16.16 7.08 -26.17
C ARG A 391 15.09 8.10 -25.81
N SER A 392 13.90 7.61 -25.48
CA SER A 392 12.83 8.42 -24.88
C SER A 392 13.14 8.58 -23.38
N LEU A 393 13.15 9.80 -22.87
CA LEU A 393 13.30 10.06 -21.43
C LEU A 393 12.01 9.74 -20.65
N VAL A 394 10.86 9.77 -21.34
CA VAL A 394 9.55 9.41 -20.77
C VAL A 394 9.20 7.95 -21.10
N ASP A 395 8.54 7.27 -20.18
CA ASP A 395 7.96 5.95 -20.43
C ASP A 395 6.70 6.06 -21.32
N LEU A 396 6.81 5.53 -22.54
CA LEU A 396 5.75 5.51 -23.55
C LEU A 396 5.04 4.15 -23.64
N LEU A 397 5.45 3.13 -22.88
CA LEU A 397 5.05 1.74 -23.09
C LEU A 397 4.42 1.07 -21.86
N SER A 398 4.93 1.29 -20.65
CA SER A 398 4.53 0.53 -19.46
C SER A 398 3.06 0.67 -19.10
N GLU A 399 2.43 1.83 -19.34
CA GLU A 399 1.00 2.02 -19.08
C GLU A 399 0.10 1.10 -19.92
N ARG A 400 0.60 0.63 -21.07
CA ARG A 400 -0.12 -0.32 -21.96
C ARG A 400 -0.07 -1.76 -21.44
N SER A 401 0.68 -2.03 -20.35
CA SER A 401 0.81 -3.35 -19.74
C SER A 401 -0.31 -3.68 -18.77
N ARG A 402 -0.75 -4.94 -18.80
CA ARG A 402 -1.78 -5.50 -17.91
C ARG A 402 -1.44 -5.41 -16.42
N THR A 403 -0.16 -5.31 -16.06
CA THR A 403 0.34 -5.29 -14.66
C THR A 403 0.63 -3.87 -14.14
N PHE A 404 0.41 -2.82 -14.95
CA PHE A 404 0.62 -1.43 -14.54
C PHE A 404 -0.50 -0.86 -13.66
N PRO A 405 -1.79 -0.85 -14.09
CA PRO A 405 -2.86 -0.30 -13.27
C PRO A 405 -3.08 -1.12 -12.00
N LEU A 406 -3.69 -0.51 -10.98
CA LEU A 406 -4.20 -1.22 -9.82
C LEU A 406 -5.48 -1.99 -10.21
N ALA A 407 -5.61 -3.25 -9.82
CA ALA A 407 -6.69 -4.13 -10.28
C ALA A 407 -8.09 -3.76 -9.73
N ALA A 408 -8.14 -3.26 -8.49
CA ALA A 408 -9.35 -2.84 -7.80
C ALA A 408 -9.00 -1.72 -6.81
N ASP A 409 -9.93 -0.80 -6.55
CA ASP A 409 -9.79 0.18 -5.48
C ASP A 409 -10.36 -0.36 -4.16
N LEU A 410 -9.95 0.23 -3.03
CA LEU A 410 -10.38 -0.20 -1.69
C LEU A 410 -11.79 0.33 -1.37
N ASN A 411 -12.75 -0.56 -1.10
CA ASN A 411 -14.16 -0.20 -0.87
C ASN A 411 -14.37 0.93 0.17
N ASN A 412 -13.60 0.95 1.26
CA ASN A 412 -13.75 1.92 2.36
C ASN A 412 -12.78 3.12 2.24
N ARG A 413 -12.16 3.33 1.07
CA ARG A 413 -11.08 4.35 0.88
C ARG A 413 -11.46 5.76 1.32
N TYR A 414 -12.73 6.15 1.16
CA TYR A 414 -13.22 7.50 1.46
C TYR A 414 -14.16 7.56 2.67
N GLU A 415 -14.44 6.44 3.32
CA GLU A 415 -15.28 6.40 4.54
C GLU A 415 -14.62 7.21 5.67
N ASP A 416 -15.45 7.80 6.53
CA ASP A 416 -15.02 8.54 7.72
C ASP A 416 -15.15 7.70 9.00
N LEU A 417 -14.36 8.08 10.01
CA LEU A 417 -14.28 7.29 11.24
C LEU A 417 -15.59 7.28 12.04
N PHE A 418 -16.42 8.33 11.89
CA PHE A 418 -17.73 8.39 12.52
C PHE A 418 -18.70 7.36 11.92
N THR A 419 -18.85 7.33 10.60
CA THR A 419 -19.73 6.40 9.88
C THR A 419 -19.28 4.96 10.09
N PHE A 420 -17.98 4.70 10.03
CA PHE A 420 -17.40 3.39 10.34
C PHE A 420 -17.75 2.92 11.76
N ASN A 421 -17.54 3.77 12.78
CA ASN A 421 -17.88 3.43 14.18
C ASN A 421 -19.38 3.20 14.39
N VAL A 422 -20.25 3.97 13.72
CA VAL A 422 -21.71 3.78 13.81
C VAL A 422 -22.12 2.44 13.20
N LYS A 423 -21.62 2.11 12.00
CA LYS A 423 -21.86 0.81 11.34
C LYS A 423 -21.34 -0.36 12.17
N GLU A 424 -20.09 -0.29 12.63
CA GLU A 424 -19.48 -1.32 13.49
C GLU A 424 -20.31 -1.53 14.75
N HIS A 425 -20.74 -0.45 15.41
CA HIS A 425 -21.53 -0.52 16.63
C HIS A 425 -22.88 -1.19 16.39
N GLU A 426 -23.61 -0.81 15.35
CA GLU A 426 -24.89 -1.43 14.99
C GLU A 426 -24.75 -2.93 14.71
N LEU A 427 -23.72 -3.34 13.98
CA LEU A 427 -23.42 -4.74 13.68
C LEU A 427 -23.01 -5.52 14.94
N THR A 428 -22.15 -4.92 15.77
CA THR A 428 -21.74 -5.47 17.08
C THR A 428 -22.96 -5.68 17.99
N TYR A 429 -23.91 -4.74 17.99
CA TYR A 429 -25.11 -4.85 18.83
C TYR A 429 -26.13 -5.88 18.30
N LYS A 430 -26.26 -6.02 16.97
CA LYS A 430 -27.04 -7.11 16.36
C LYS A 430 -26.45 -8.47 16.75
N LEU A 431 -25.15 -8.67 16.57
CA LEU A 431 -24.48 -9.93 16.95
C LEU A 431 -24.55 -10.19 18.47
N LYS A 432 -24.40 -9.15 19.32
CA LYS A 432 -24.60 -9.27 20.77
C LYS A 432 -26.03 -9.73 21.11
N ALA A 433 -27.05 -9.20 20.43
CA ALA A 433 -28.45 -9.60 20.64
C ALA A 433 -28.71 -11.04 20.18
N GLU A 434 -28.19 -11.44 19.01
CA GLU A 434 -28.27 -12.81 18.50
C GLU A 434 -27.59 -13.81 19.44
N GLN A 435 -26.37 -13.51 19.90
CA GLN A 435 -25.67 -14.34 20.89
C GLN A 435 -26.44 -14.46 22.21
N GLU A 436 -27.08 -13.38 22.68
CA GLU A 436 -27.89 -13.41 23.90
C GLU A 436 -29.20 -14.18 23.69
N GLU A 437 -29.79 -14.15 22.49
CA GLU A 437 -30.94 -14.99 22.14
C GLU A 437 -30.55 -16.49 22.13
N VAL A 438 -29.38 -16.83 21.57
CA VAL A 438 -28.82 -18.21 21.61
C VAL A 438 -28.58 -18.65 23.05
N ARG A 439 -27.96 -17.80 23.90
CA ARG A 439 -27.80 -18.07 25.34
C ARG A 439 -29.15 -18.24 26.05
N SER A 440 -30.13 -17.39 25.74
CA SER A 440 -31.48 -17.46 26.32
C SER A 440 -32.21 -18.76 25.94
N LYS A 441 -32.12 -19.20 24.68
CA LYS A 441 -32.66 -20.48 24.21
C LYS A 441 -31.98 -21.64 24.93
N PHE A 442 -30.65 -21.68 24.94
CA PHE A 442 -29.86 -22.70 25.63
C PHE A 442 -30.24 -22.85 27.11
N TYR A 443 -30.34 -21.75 27.86
CA TYR A 443 -30.75 -21.81 29.27
C TYR A 443 -32.22 -22.19 29.47
N LYS A 444 -33.13 -21.85 28.54
CA LYS A 444 -34.53 -22.30 28.56
C LYS A 444 -34.63 -23.80 28.30
N ASP A 445 -33.89 -24.33 27.33
CA ASP A 445 -33.87 -25.75 26.99
C ASP A 445 -33.26 -26.59 28.12
N ILE A 446 -32.21 -26.11 28.77
CA ILE A 446 -31.67 -26.71 29.99
C ILE A 446 -32.69 -26.66 31.13
N ALA A 447 -33.35 -25.53 31.37
CA ALA A 447 -34.36 -25.41 32.42
C ALA A 447 -35.56 -26.34 32.19
N ALA A 448 -35.95 -26.55 30.93
CA ALA A 448 -36.97 -27.52 30.55
C ALA A 448 -36.54 -28.96 30.87
N LYS A 449 -35.33 -29.37 30.42
CA LYS A 449 -34.78 -30.71 30.70
C LYS A 449 -34.55 -30.98 32.18
N ILE A 450 -34.07 -29.99 32.93
CA ILE A 450 -33.97 -30.04 34.40
C ILE A 450 -35.35 -30.30 35.01
N LYS A 451 -36.38 -29.57 34.57
CA LYS A 451 -37.75 -29.74 35.08
C LYS A 451 -38.34 -31.11 34.73
N GLU A 452 -38.09 -31.61 33.52
CA GLU A 452 -38.50 -32.95 33.07
C GLU A 452 -37.85 -34.04 33.94
N ILE A 453 -36.53 -33.99 34.14
CA ILE A 453 -35.79 -34.96 34.97
C ILE A 453 -36.21 -34.84 36.44
N GLU A 454 -36.42 -33.64 36.97
CA GLU A 454 -36.98 -33.44 38.31
C GLU A 454 -38.38 -34.06 38.44
N THR A 455 -39.25 -33.91 37.44
CA THR A 455 -40.59 -34.55 37.47
C THR A 455 -40.49 -36.07 37.35
N PHE A 456 -39.53 -36.59 36.57
CA PHE A 456 -39.29 -38.02 36.46
C PHE A 456 -38.81 -38.61 37.80
N ILE A 457 -37.82 -37.99 38.45
CA ILE A 457 -37.33 -38.38 39.78
C ILE A 457 -38.45 -38.30 40.83
N LYS A 458 -39.30 -37.26 40.81
CA LYS A 458 -40.46 -37.12 41.72
C LYS A 458 -41.53 -38.19 41.45
N SER A 459 -41.70 -38.63 40.20
CA SER A 459 -42.67 -39.66 39.82
C SER A 459 -42.25 -41.10 40.17
N ASN A 460 -40.94 -41.36 40.32
CA ASN A 460 -40.38 -42.68 40.63
C ASN A 460 -39.56 -42.74 41.95
N PRO A 461 -40.14 -42.46 43.15
CA PRO A 461 -39.37 -42.37 44.41
C PRO A 461 -38.68 -43.65 44.88
N PHE A 462 -39.04 -44.82 44.33
CA PHE A 462 -38.63 -46.14 44.83
C PHE A 462 -37.48 -46.79 44.04
N LEU A 463 -36.98 -46.15 42.99
CA LEU A 463 -35.84 -46.64 42.21
C LEU A 463 -34.56 -45.85 42.54
N LYS A 464 -33.40 -46.53 42.48
CA LYS A 464 -32.08 -45.91 42.67
C LYS A 464 -31.68 -45.18 41.37
N ASN A 465 -32.22 -43.98 41.20
CA ASN A 465 -32.05 -43.14 40.01
C ASN A 465 -30.71 -42.39 40.03
N GLU A 466 -29.61 -43.12 40.22
CA GLU A 466 -28.24 -42.58 40.30
C GLU A 466 -27.84 -41.90 38.98
N LYS A 467 -28.19 -42.51 37.84
CA LYS A 467 -27.92 -41.96 36.51
C LYS A 467 -28.64 -40.65 36.22
N GLU A 468 -29.93 -40.57 36.55
CA GLU A 468 -30.73 -39.37 36.29
C GLU A 468 -30.33 -38.21 37.21
N LYS A 469 -29.82 -38.52 38.42
CA LYS A 469 -29.15 -37.52 39.27
C LYS A 469 -27.83 -37.04 38.66
N GLU A 470 -27.01 -37.94 38.10
CA GLU A 470 -25.80 -37.57 37.36
C GLU A 470 -26.12 -36.74 36.10
N GLU A 471 -27.19 -37.06 35.37
CA GLU A 471 -27.68 -36.27 34.23
C GLU A 471 -28.21 -34.90 34.66
N LEU A 472 -28.94 -34.83 35.77
CA LEU A 472 -29.41 -33.57 36.37
C LEU A 472 -28.23 -32.68 36.80
N ASP A 473 -27.20 -33.26 37.43
CA ASP A 473 -25.97 -32.55 37.82
C ASP A 473 -25.21 -32.06 36.58
N ASN A 474 -25.04 -32.91 35.56
CA ASN A 474 -24.40 -32.55 34.29
C ASN A 474 -25.14 -31.43 33.54
N LEU A 475 -26.47 -31.46 33.49
CA LEU A 475 -27.29 -30.41 32.88
C LEU A 475 -27.27 -29.10 33.70
N ASN A 476 -27.20 -29.18 35.03
CA ASN A 476 -26.96 -28.00 35.85
C ASN A 476 -25.56 -27.40 35.60
N MET A 477 -24.55 -28.22 35.31
CA MET A 477 -23.18 -27.80 35.03
C MET A 477 -22.91 -27.41 33.56
N ALA A 478 -23.80 -27.72 32.62
CA ALA A 478 -23.65 -27.37 31.21
C ALA A 478 -23.64 -25.84 30.95
N GLU A 479 -22.75 -25.41 30.07
CA GLU A 479 -22.55 -24.01 29.68
C GLU A 479 -22.77 -23.83 28.17
N PRO A 480 -23.26 -22.67 27.72
CA PRO A 480 -23.43 -22.41 26.29
C PRO A 480 -22.05 -22.45 25.61
N GLN A 481 -22.01 -22.86 24.35
CA GLN A 481 -20.78 -22.85 23.56
C GLN A 481 -20.06 -21.50 23.65
N GLY A 482 -18.73 -21.55 23.69
CA GLY A 482 -17.83 -20.39 23.78
C GLY A 482 -17.92 -19.50 22.55
N LEU A 483 -18.99 -18.72 22.46
CA LEU A 483 -19.18 -17.70 21.44
C LEU A 483 -18.09 -16.63 21.57
N PRO A 484 -17.32 -16.33 20.51
CA PRO A 484 -16.26 -15.32 20.56
C PRO A 484 -16.83 -13.93 20.84
N ASP A 485 -15.98 -13.00 21.32
CA ASP A 485 -16.38 -11.59 21.45
C ASP A 485 -16.85 -11.08 20.09
N PRO A 486 -18.09 -10.55 19.99
CA PRO A 486 -18.58 -9.89 18.79
C PRO A 486 -17.61 -8.91 18.15
N ARG A 487 -16.80 -8.18 18.94
CA ARG A 487 -15.79 -7.27 18.37
C ARG A 487 -14.67 -8.00 17.64
N SER A 488 -14.10 -9.05 18.23
CA SER A 488 -13.05 -9.85 17.59
C SER A 488 -13.51 -10.44 16.26
N PHE A 489 -14.77 -10.89 16.18
CA PHE A 489 -15.34 -11.36 14.92
C PHE A 489 -15.34 -10.28 13.82
N PHE A 490 -15.67 -9.02 14.13
CA PHE A 490 -15.61 -7.94 13.13
C PHE A 490 -14.17 -7.54 12.76
N ILE A 491 -13.21 -7.67 13.68
CA ILE A 491 -11.78 -7.51 13.38
C ILE A 491 -11.35 -8.56 12.35
N GLU A 492 -11.62 -9.84 12.63
CA GLU A 492 -11.33 -10.96 11.72
C GLU A 492 -12.01 -10.79 10.36
N GLN A 493 -13.28 -10.35 10.31
CA GLN A 493 -13.96 -10.09 9.03
C GLN A 493 -13.33 -8.95 8.23
N ASN A 494 -12.87 -7.87 8.88
CA ASN A 494 -12.16 -6.78 8.21
C ASN A 494 -10.80 -7.26 7.65
N GLU A 495 -10.04 -8.02 8.43
CA GLU A 495 -8.76 -8.61 8.00
C GLU A 495 -8.94 -9.62 6.86
N LEU A 496 -10.00 -10.45 6.91
CA LEU A 496 -10.38 -11.34 5.83
C LEU A 496 -10.83 -10.58 4.57
N ALA A 497 -11.55 -9.46 4.71
CA ALA A 497 -11.94 -8.61 3.59
C ALA A 497 -10.72 -7.95 2.93
N PHE A 498 -9.77 -7.45 3.74
CA PHE A 498 -8.52 -6.89 3.24
C PHE A 498 -7.64 -7.97 2.58
N THR A 499 -7.56 -9.17 3.15
CA THR A 499 -6.87 -10.32 2.55
C THR A 499 -7.49 -10.74 1.22
N LYS A 500 -8.82 -10.68 1.08
CA LYS A 500 -9.51 -10.92 -0.21
C LYS A 500 -9.19 -9.84 -1.24
N TYR A 501 -9.16 -8.57 -0.82
CA TYR A 501 -8.76 -7.44 -1.66
C TYR A 501 -7.30 -7.58 -2.16
N LEU A 502 -6.37 -7.91 -1.26
CA LEU A 502 -4.97 -8.18 -1.62
C LEU A 502 -4.83 -9.35 -2.60
N LYS A 503 -5.59 -10.44 -2.41
CA LYS A 503 -5.63 -11.57 -3.37
C LYS A 503 -6.19 -11.17 -4.73
N GLN A 504 -7.16 -10.26 -4.79
CA GLN A 504 -7.70 -9.71 -6.05
C GLN A 504 -6.69 -8.82 -6.79
N CYS A 505 -5.83 -8.10 -6.05
CA CYS A 505 -4.78 -7.25 -6.63
C CYS A 505 -3.51 -8.01 -7.07
N ASN A 506 -3.42 -9.32 -6.80
CA ASN A 506 -2.22 -10.09 -7.12
C ASN A 506 -2.21 -10.61 -8.57
N TYR A 507 -1.29 -10.08 -9.39
CA TYR A 507 -1.15 -10.45 -10.80
C TYR A 507 -0.33 -11.74 -10.99
N LYS A 508 -0.97 -12.76 -11.58
CA LYS A 508 -0.29 -13.99 -12.04
C LYS A 508 0.57 -13.71 -13.28
N THR A 509 1.87 -13.54 -13.09
CA THR A 509 2.88 -13.40 -14.15
C THR A 509 3.40 -14.77 -14.62
N LYS A 510 3.88 -14.81 -15.86
CA LYS A 510 4.58 -15.97 -16.45
C LYS A 510 6.08 -15.91 -16.14
N PRO A 511 6.82 -17.03 -16.20
CA PRO A 511 8.28 -17.00 -16.07
C PRO A 511 8.89 -16.05 -17.11
N GLY A 512 9.69 -15.10 -16.62
CA GLY A 512 10.32 -14.05 -17.43
C GLY A 512 9.42 -12.85 -17.79
N GLU A 513 8.17 -12.76 -17.30
CA GLU A 513 7.32 -11.57 -17.41
C GLU A 513 7.50 -10.67 -16.18
N ILE A 514 7.69 -9.36 -16.38
CA ILE A 514 7.84 -8.40 -15.26
C ILE A 514 6.49 -7.94 -14.71
N ASN A 515 6.36 -8.01 -13.38
CA ASN A 515 5.24 -7.42 -12.65
C ASN A 515 5.50 -5.93 -12.36
N LEU A 516 4.78 -5.03 -13.04
CA LEU A 516 4.91 -3.57 -12.84
C LEU A 516 4.26 -3.04 -11.54
N ARG A 517 3.62 -3.90 -10.75
CA ARG A 517 3.26 -3.58 -9.36
C ARG A 517 4.49 -3.68 -8.44
N LYS A 518 5.41 -4.62 -8.71
CA LYS A 518 6.68 -4.80 -7.97
C LYS A 518 7.80 -3.91 -8.49
N TYR A 519 7.92 -3.79 -9.81
CA TYR A 519 8.98 -3.03 -10.48
C TYR A 519 8.45 -1.79 -11.20
N ARG A 520 9.28 -0.76 -11.35
CA ARG A 520 9.02 0.42 -12.19
C ARG A 520 10.16 0.59 -13.20
N VAL A 521 9.81 0.88 -14.45
CA VAL A 521 10.80 1.22 -15.48
C VAL A 521 11.25 2.66 -15.26
N CYS A 522 12.55 2.87 -15.09
CA CYS A 522 13.16 4.16 -14.76
C CYS A 522 14.31 4.49 -15.73
N GLY A 523 14.65 5.76 -15.88
CA GLY A 523 15.78 6.20 -16.72
C GLY A 523 15.51 6.24 -18.23
N GLY A 524 14.23 6.20 -18.62
CA GLY A 524 13.75 6.22 -20.00
C GLY A 524 13.70 4.84 -20.68
N ILE A 525 13.25 4.83 -21.93
CA ILE A 525 13.20 3.65 -22.80
C ILE A 525 14.22 3.82 -23.93
N LEU A 526 15.04 2.80 -24.15
CA LEU A 526 16.00 2.74 -25.25
C LEU A 526 15.49 1.79 -26.34
N ASN A 527 15.03 2.35 -27.45
CA ASN A 527 14.70 1.60 -28.66
C ASN A 527 15.98 1.38 -29.47
N VAL A 528 16.44 0.13 -29.54
CA VAL A 528 17.45 -0.31 -30.51
C VAL A 528 16.73 -1.16 -31.55
N ASP A 529 16.62 -0.67 -32.78
CA ASP A 529 15.93 -1.37 -33.87
C ASP A 529 16.89 -1.65 -35.03
N LEU A 530 16.91 -2.89 -35.51
CA LEU A 530 17.51 -3.26 -36.79
C LEU A 530 16.44 -3.11 -37.88
N LEU A 531 16.66 -2.17 -38.80
CA LEU A 531 15.69 -1.75 -39.80
C LEU A 531 16.17 -2.10 -41.21
N THR A 532 15.21 -2.23 -42.13
CA THR A 532 15.47 -2.22 -43.57
C THR A 532 15.35 -0.78 -44.08
N THR A 533 16.34 -0.32 -44.84
CA THR A 533 16.32 1.03 -45.43
C THR A 533 15.21 1.15 -46.48
N PRO A 534 14.33 2.18 -46.42
CA PRO A 534 13.37 2.46 -47.47
C PRO A 534 14.04 2.69 -48.84
N PRO A 535 13.33 2.51 -49.96
CA PRO A 535 13.86 2.79 -51.29
C PRO A 535 14.34 4.25 -51.44
N GLN A 536 15.63 4.43 -51.69
CA GLN A 536 16.25 5.74 -51.89
C GLN A 536 15.93 6.33 -53.27
N ALA A 537 16.01 7.66 -53.38
CA ALA A 537 15.91 8.36 -54.67
C ALA A 537 17.06 7.97 -55.61
N LYS A 538 16.74 7.64 -56.87
CA LYS A 538 17.72 7.34 -57.91
C LYS A 538 17.73 8.45 -58.96
N ARG A 539 18.90 9.03 -59.20
CA ARG A 539 19.12 10.02 -60.26
C ARG A 539 19.25 9.29 -61.61
N MET A 540 18.40 9.66 -62.56
CA MET A 540 18.39 9.14 -63.93
C MET A 540 18.97 10.20 -64.89
N ALA A 541 19.28 9.79 -66.13
CA ALA A 541 19.69 10.72 -67.18
C ALA A 541 18.63 11.81 -67.40
N GLY A 542 19.07 13.05 -67.66
CA GLY A 542 18.17 14.21 -67.82
C GLY A 542 17.76 14.91 -66.52
N GLY A 543 18.38 14.59 -65.38
CA GLY A 543 18.14 15.28 -64.10
C GLY A 543 16.90 14.84 -63.34
N ILE A 544 16.24 13.76 -63.77
CA ILE A 544 15.04 13.21 -63.14
C ILE A 544 15.44 12.34 -61.94
N SER A 545 14.90 12.64 -60.76
CA SER A 545 15.00 11.79 -59.56
C SER A 545 13.75 10.92 -59.40
N LEU A 546 13.90 9.60 -59.39
CA LEU A 546 12.79 8.65 -59.22
C LEU A 546 12.96 7.85 -57.92
N THR A 547 11.89 7.77 -57.12
CA THR A 547 11.87 7.06 -55.83
C THR A 547 10.68 6.11 -55.77
N THR A 548 10.90 4.83 -55.48
CA THR A 548 9.81 3.88 -55.26
C THR A 548 9.12 4.20 -53.93
N LEU A 549 7.79 4.26 -53.93
CA LEU A 549 6.99 4.50 -52.72
C LEU A 549 6.24 3.22 -52.35
N GLU A 550 6.68 2.59 -51.26
CA GLU A 550 6.02 1.41 -50.69
C GLU A 550 4.92 1.84 -49.71
N LEU A 551 3.75 1.20 -49.81
CA LEU A 551 2.61 1.43 -48.92
C LEU A 551 2.32 0.15 -48.10
N PRO A 552 2.01 0.27 -46.79
CA PRO A 552 1.94 1.50 -46.01
C PRO A 552 3.32 2.11 -45.70
N LYS A 553 3.37 3.45 -45.50
CA LYS A 553 4.58 4.21 -45.13
C LYS A 553 5.05 3.85 -43.70
N ARG A 554 5.66 2.67 -43.53
CA ARG A 554 6.08 2.15 -42.22
C ARG A 554 7.49 1.58 -42.32
N LEU A 555 8.25 1.72 -41.24
CA LEU A 555 9.53 1.05 -41.09
C LEU A 555 9.34 -0.46 -41.04
N GLN A 556 10.18 -1.18 -41.79
CA GLN A 556 10.24 -2.63 -41.75
C GLN A 556 11.41 -3.05 -40.87
N GLN A 557 11.15 -3.84 -39.83
CA GLN A 557 12.19 -4.44 -39.00
C GLN A 557 12.84 -5.60 -39.75
N SER A 558 14.17 -5.64 -39.72
CA SER A 558 14.96 -6.74 -40.27
C SER A 558 14.87 -7.97 -39.35
N LYS A 559 14.83 -9.17 -39.94
CA LYS A 559 14.64 -10.42 -39.18
C LYS A 559 15.88 -10.78 -38.37
N TYR A 560 15.92 -10.37 -37.10
CA TYR A 560 16.90 -10.82 -36.11
C TYR A 560 16.19 -11.33 -34.85
N GLN A 561 16.21 -12.65 -34.65
CA GLN A 561 15.72 -13.29 -33.43
C GLN A 561 16.48 -14.60 -33.19
N VAL A 562 17.32 -14.62 -32.15
CA VAL A 562 18.05 -15.79 -31.67
C VAL A 562 17.50 -16.18 -30.29
N ARG A 563 17.24 -17.47 -30.07
CA ARG A 563 16.90 -18.00 -28.74
C ARG A 563 18.07 -18.79 -28.20
N TYR A 564 18.81 -18.18 -27.29
CA TYR A 564 19.71 -18.91 -26.41
C TYR A 564 18.91 -19.69 -25.37
N ARG A 565 19.38 -20.87 -25.01
CA ARG A 565 18.95 -21.63 -23.83
C ARG A 565 20.20 -22.11 -23.14
N ALA A 566 20.45 -21.65 -21.91
CA ALA A 566 21.58 -22.14 -21.13
C ALA A 566 21.52 -23.69 -21.05
N PRO A 567 22.65 -24.39 -21.29
CA PRO A 567 22.69 -25.84 -21.15
C PRO A 567 22.30 -26.24 -19.72
N SER A 568 21.55 -27.34 -19.59
CA SER A 568 21.14 -27.84 -18.28
C SER A 568 22.38 -28.21 -17.46
N PRO A 569 22.50 -27.76 -16.19
CA PRO A 569 23.64 -28.11 -15.36
C PRO A 569 23.76 -29.64 -15.20
N PRO A 570 24.98 -30.20 -15.14
CA PRO A 570 25.18 -31.64 -14.97
C PRO A 570 24.45 -32.18 -13.73
N PRO A 571 23.94 -33.42 -13.78
CA PRO A 571 23.47 -34.11 -12.58
C PRO A 571 24.59 -34.19 -11.52
N PRO A 572 24.29 -33.93 -10.24
CA PRO A 572 25.29 -34.00 -9.18
C PRO A 572 25.90 -35.41 -9.09
N GLY A 573 27.24 -35.49 -9.06
CA GLY A 573 27.99 -36.75 -8.97
C GLY A 573 28.65 -37.23 -10.27
N VAL A 574 28.40 -36.59 -11.42
CA VAL A 574 29.07 -36.94 -12.69
C VAL A 574 30.37 -36.13 -12.85
N THR A 575 31.51 -36.79 -12.70
CA THR A 575 32.83 -36.21 -13.05
C THR A 575 33.02 -36.20 -14.56
N ARG A 576 32.79 -35.05 -15.20
CA ARG A 576 33.11 -34.80 -16.62
C ARG A 576 34.62 -34.71 -16.84
N SER A 577 35.08 -35.04 -18.05
CA SER A 577 36.47 -34.81 -18.43
C SER A 577 36.74 -33.31 -18.69
N PRO A 578 37.97 -32.81 -18.55
CA PRO A 578 38.30 -31.42 -18.90
C PRO A 578 37.95 -31.06 -20.35
N GLU A 579 38.13 -32.01 -21.28
CA GLU A 579 37.82 -31.82 -22.71
C GLU A 579 36.31 -31.64 -22.97
N GLU A 580 35.44 -32.32 -22.21
CA GLU A 580 33.99 -32.12 -22.30
C GLU A 580 33.59 -30.72 -21.83
N ILE A 581 34.22 -30.24 -20.75
CA ILE A 581 34.00 -28.91 -20.18
C ILE A 581 34.47 -27.82 -21.15
N GLU A 582 35.67 -27.96 -21.73
CA GLU A 582 36.18 -27.04 -22.76
C GLU A 582 35.30 -27.04 -24.02
N ALA A 583 34.83 -28.21 -24.48
CA ALA A 583 33.93 -28.32 -25.63
C ALA A 583 32.52 -27.78 -25.36
N GLU A 584 32.07 -27.74 -24.11
CA GLU A 584 30.81 -27.14 -23.68
C GLU A 584 30.94 -25.61 -23.55
N ILE A 585 32.03 -25.13 -22.93
CA ILE A 585 32.38 -23.69 -22.88
C ILE A 585 32.49 -23.12 -24.29
N LYS A 586 33.23 -23.77 -25.19
CA LYS A 586 33.39 -23.32 -26.59
C LYS A 586 32.07 -23.29 -27.37
N ARG A 587 31.13 -24.19 -27.06
CA ARG A 587 29.76 -24.16 -27.62
C ARG A 587 28.96 -22.98 -27.07
N VAL A 588 29.04 -22.73 -25.77
CA VAL A 588 28.41 -21.58 -25.12
C VAL A 588 28.96 -20.25 -25.65
N GLU A 589 30.28 -20.15 -25.87
CA GLU A 589 30.93 -18.99 -26.49
C GLU A 589 30.44 -18.76 -27.92
N ALA A 590 30.39 -19.80 -28.76
CA ALA A 590 29.86 -19.70 -30.12
C ALA A 590 28.38 -19.30 -30.14
N GLU A 591 27.56 -19.79 -29.21
CA GLU A 591 26.17 -19.33 -29.07
C GLU A 591 26.09 -17.87 -28.60
N TYR A 592 26.99 -17.43 -27.72
CA TYR A 592 27.10 -16.04 -27.28
C TYR A 592 27.64 -15.07 -28.36
N GLU A 593 28.39 -15.54 -29.36
CA GLU A 593 28.78 -14.75 -30.54
C GLU A 593 27.61 -14.48 -31.50
N ASN A 594 26.54 -15.26 -31.43
CA ASN A 594 25.32 -15.05 -32.20
C ASN A 594 24.37 -14.02 -31.57
N LEU A 595 24.65 -13.57 -30.34
CA LEU A 595 23.88 -12.56 -29.63
C LEU A 595 24.49 -11.16 -29.80
N ALA A 596 23.65 -10.14 -29.88
CA ALA A 596 24.11 -8.75 -29.84
C ALA A 596 24.58 -8.38 -28.43
N LEU A 597 25.82 -7.93 -28.29
CA LEU A 597 26.35 -7.43 -27.03
C LEU A 597 25.98 -5.95 -26.89
N VAL A 598 25.35 -5.58 -25.79
CA VAL A 598 24.91 -4.22 -25.49
C VAL A 598 25.60 -3.74 -24.21
N PHE A 599 26.15 -2.53 -24.25
CA PHE A 599 26.79 -1.83 -23.14
C PHE A 599 26.16 -0.46 -22.98
N ILE A 600 25.73 -0.10 -21.77
CA ILE A 600 24.98 1.11 -21.48
C ILE A 600 25.49 1.74 -20.19
N GLU A 601 25.81 3.04 -20.23
CA GLU A 601 25.98 3.84 -19.02
C GLU A 601 24.60 4.31 -18.51
N LEU A 602 24.29 4.02 -17.25
CA LEU A 602 23.02 4.36 -16.64
C LEU A 602 22.91 5.87 -16.36
N PRO A 603 21.70 6.45 -16.38
CA PRO A 603 21.50 7.85 -16.07
C PRO A 603 21.72 8.13 -14.57
N GLN A 604 22.36 9.26 -14.28
CA GLN A 604 22.63 9.74 -12.90
C GLN A 604 21.42 10.43 -12.25
N GLU A 605 20.36 10.67 -13.03
CA GLU A 605 19.06 11.22 -12.57
C GLU A 605 18.24 10.19 -11.76
N VAL A 606 18.64 8.90 -11.80
CA VAL A 606 17.98 7.79 -11.12
C VAL A 606 18.89 7.26 -10.00
N MET A 607 18.33 6.90 -8.85
CA MET A 607 19.06 6.22 -7.78
C MET A 607 18.99 4.71 -7.96
N TRP A 608 20.13 4.14 -8.38
CA TRP A 608 20.32 2.69 -8.45
C TRP A 608 20.77 2.21 -7.07
N SER A 609 19.82 1.85 -6.21
CA SER A 609 20.10 1.24 -4.89
C SER A 609 20.32 -0.27 -4.97
N GLU A 610 19.82 -0.89 -6.03
CA GLU A 610 19.93 -2.31 -6.35
C GLU A 610 20.30 -2.48 -7.83
N PRO A 611 20.90 -3.63 -8.23
CA PRO A 611 21.15 -3.95 -9.63
C PRO A 611 19.84 -3.92 -10.46
N PRO A 612 19.74 -3.09 -11.51
CA PRO A 612 18.51 -2.96 -12.27
C PRO A 612 18.20 -4.21 -13.10
N VAL A 613 16.93 -4.58 -13.16
CA VAL A 613 16.48 -5.66 -14.05
C VAL A 613 16.31 -5.10 -15.45
N VAL A 614 17.25 -5.41 -16.35
CA VAL A 614 17.10 -5.11 -17.78
C VAL A 614 15.90 -5.90 -18.32
N CYS A 615 15.07 -5.26 -19.13
CA CYS A 615 13.89 -5.90 -19.72
C CYS A 615 13.62 -5.39 -21.14
N GLN A 616 12.90 -6.19 -21.93
CA GLN A 616 12.57 -5.90 -23.32
C GLN A 616 11.06 -5.95 -23.55
N TRP A 617 10.54 -4.96 -24.29
CA TRP A 617 9.12 -4.83 -24.57
C TRP A 617 8.66 -5.78 -25.69
N TYR A 618 7.61 -6.54 -25.42
CA TYR A 618 7.00 -7.45 -26.39
C TYR A 618 5.62 -6.92 -26.84
N GLU A 619 5.62 -6.13 -27.91
CA GLU A 619 4.44 -5.44 -28.44
C GLU A 619 3.20 -6.35 -28.66
N PRO A 620 3.28 -7.58 -29.22
CA PRO A 620 2.10 -8.41 -29.49
C PRO A 620 1.29 -8.82 -28.25
N ARG A 621 1.85 -8.71 -27.04
CA ARG A 621 1.13 -8.92 -25.78
C ARG A 621 1.23 -7.74 -24.81
N ARG A 622 1.84 -6.63 -25.24
CA ARG A 622 2.05 -5.40 -24.46
C ARG A 622 2.61 -5.69 -23.06
N LEU A 623 3.75 -6.36 -22.98
CA LEU A 623 4.38 -6.73 -21.71
C LEU A 623 5.90 -6.68 -21.77
N TRP A 624 6.54 -6.47 -20.62
CA TRP A 624 7.99 -6.48 -20.46
C TRP A 624 8.48 -7.90 -20.15
N MET A 625 9.54 -8.35 -20.83
CA MET A 625 10.14 -9.68 -20.62
C MET A 625 11.65 -9.61 -20.39
N THR A 626 12.17 -10.60 -19.64
CA THR A 626 13.62 -10.81 -19.44
C THR A 626 14.17 -12.00 -20.25
N THR A 627 13.30 -12.75 -20.95
CA THR A 627 13.62 -14.08 -21.53
C THR A 627 14.69 -14.13 -22.62
N TYR A 628 15.12 -12.99 -23.16
CA TYR A 628 16.13 -12.91 -24.23
C TYR A 628 17.44 -12.26 -23.77
N ILE A 629 17.55 -11.93 -22.48
CA ILE A 629 18.70 -11.24 -21.87
C ILE A 629 19.59 -12.28 -21.21
N ASN A 630 20.87 -12.31 -21.58
CA ASN A 630 21.87 -13.28 -21.17
C ASN A 630 23.18 -12.56 -20.82
N ASP A 631 24.11 -13.21 -20.12
CA ASP A 631 25.43 -12.64 -19.77
C ASP A 631 25.32 -11.24 -19.12
N TYR A 632 24.34 -11.03 -18.24
CA TYR A 632 24.11 -9.76 -17.55
C TYR A 632 25.21 -9.48 -16.52
N LYS A 633 25.84 -8.32 -16.65
CA LYS A 633 26.90 -7.81 -15.79
C LYS A 633 26.60 -6.36 -15.43
N PHE A 634 26.60 -6.06 -14.13
CA PHE A 634 26.46 -4.73 -13.60
C PHE A 634 27.75 -4.29 -12.92
N ASN A 635 28.16 -3.04 -13.14
CA ASN A 635 29.25 -2.42 -12.43
C ASN A 635 28.69 -1.19 -11.71
N GLU A 636 28.67 -1.26 -10.38
CA GLU A 636 28.13 -0.22 -9.50
C GLU A 636 28.98 1.05 -9.54
N ASP A 637 30.31 0.94 -9.38
CA ASP A 637 31.24 2.08 -9.36
C ASP A 637 31.15 2.98 -10.60
N LYS A 638 30.94 2.37 -11.78
CA LYS A 638 30.83 3.07 -13.06
C LYS A 638 29.39 3.31 -13.51
N LEU A 639 28.41 2.74 -12.80
CA LEU A 639 27.01 2.69 -13.20
C LEU A 639 26.82 2.19 -14.65
N THR A 640 27.55 1.13 -15.03
CA THR A 640 27.48 0.55 -16.38
C THR A 640 26.85 -0.84 -16.38
N VAL A 641 25.94 -1.07 -17.31
CA VAL A 641 25.28 -2.36 -17.55
C VAL A 641 25.76 -2.94 -18.88
N GLN A 642 26.13 -4.22 -18.85
CA GLN A 642 26.50 -5.01 -20.03
C GLN A 642 25.63 -6.26 -20.07
N PHE A 643 25.09 -6.61 -21.24
CA PHE A 643 24.34 -7.86 -21.46
C PHE A 643 24.36 -8.26 -22.93
N ARG A 644 24.10 -9.54 -23.19
CA ARG A 644 23.87 -10.08 -24.54
C ARG A 644 22.39 -10.29 -24.76
N THR A 645 21.87 -9.90 -25.92
CA THR A 645 20.47 -10.13 -26.30
C THR A 645 20.32 -10.81 -27.65
N GLY A 646 19.34 -11.71 -27.74
CA GLY A 646 18.94 -12.38 -28.98
C GLY A 646 17.86 -11.63 -29.78
N VAL A 647 17.36 -10.50 -29.29
CA VAL A 647 16.38 -9.64 -30.00
C VAL A 647 16.69 -8.17 -29.80
N LEU A 648 16.47 -7.37 -30.83
CA LEU A 648 16.59 -5.91 -30.78
C LEU A 648 15.17 -5.32 -30.66
N TRP A 649 14.66 -5.35 -29.43
CA TRP A 649 13.37 -4.79 -29.01
C TRP A 649 13.60 -3.62 -28.04
N PRO A 650 12.60 -2.75 -27.80
CA PRO A 650 12.74 -1.62 -26.86
C PRO A 650 13.15 -2.10 -25.46
N ILE A 651 14.15 -1.46 -24.89
CA ILE A 651 14.84 -1.86 -23.66
C ILE A 651 14.47 -0.87 -22.54
N GLY A 652 14.09 -1.40 -21.38
CA GLY A 652 13.81 -0.64 -20.16
C GLY A 652 14.62 -1.17 -18.98
N PHE A 653 14.87 -0.31 -18.00
CA PHE A 653 15.54 -0.68 -16.74
C PHE A 653 14.52 -0.69 -15.61
N ALA A 654 14.17 -1.89 -15.14
CA ALA A 654 13.20 -2.08 -14.08
C ALA A 654 13.88 -2.06 -12.69
N THR A 655 13.54 -1.06 -11.89
CA THR A 655 13.93 -0.94 -10.47
C THR A 655 12.82 -1.51 -9.57
N LEU A 656 13.14 -2.00 -8.37
CA LEU A 656 12.10 -2.25 -7.37
C LEU A 656 11.43 -0.93 -6.99
N ARG A 657 10.09 -0.95 -6.87
CA ARG A 657 9.36 0.22 -6.38
C ARG A 657 9.66 0.46 -4.91
N TYR A 658 9.45 -0.56 -4.09
CA TYR A 658 9.40 -0.42 -2.63
C TYR A 658 10.74 -0.77 -1.95
N SER A 659 11.88 -0.47 -2.57
CA SER A 659 13.22 -0.75 -2.01
C SER A 659 13.51 -0.03 -0.68
N ASN A 660 12.80 1.07 -0.40
CA ASN A 660 12.92 1.82 0.85
C ASN A 660 11.92 1.39 1.94
N LEU A 661 11.08 0.38 1.70
CA LEU A 661 10.09 -0.13 2.65
C LEU A 661 10.51 -1.52 3.20
N PRO A 662 10.17 -1.87 4.46
CA PRO A 662 9.51 -1.02 5.46
C PRO A 662 10.41 0.12 5.96
N TYR A 663 9.80 1.16 6.55
CA TYR A 663 10.52 2.30 7.12
C TYR A 663 11.28 1.87 8.38
N GLN A 664 12.54 2.30 8.47
CA GLN A 664 13.39 2.13 9.67
C GLN A 664 13.16 3.23 10.72
N GLY A 665 12.37 4.25 10.39
CA GLY A 665 11.94 5.28 11.33
C GLY A 665 11.39 6.52 10.64
N TRP A 666 10.67 7.34 11.40
CA TRP A 666 10.14 8.62 10.93
C TRP A 666 9.94 9.60 12.09
N ASP A 667 9.98 10.90 11.76
CA ASP A 667 9.74 12.04 12.66
C ASP A 667 8.90 13.09 11.91
N VAL A 668 7.82 13.55 12.55
CA VAL A 668 6.98 14.67 12.10
C VAL A 668 7.03 15.75 13.17
N ARG A 669 7.62 16.90 12.84
CA ARG A 669 7.88 17.98 13.81
C ARG A 669 7.61 19.38 13.25
N PRO A 670 7.26 20.37 14.09
CA PRO A 670 7.23 21.76 13.67
C PRO A 670 8.59 22.21 13.14
N ASP A 671 8.58 23.05 12.11
CA ASP A 671 9.76 23.85 11.78
C ASP A 671 9.93 24.99 12.81
N LEU A 672 11.18 25.31 13.15
CA LEU A 672 11.54 26.38 14.07
C LEU A 672 11.76 27.72 13.34
N GLU A 673 12.15 27.66 12.07
CA GLU A 673 12.49 28.82 11.25
C GLU A 673 11.27 29.35 10.47
N SER A 674 10.40 28.47 9.99
CA SER A 674 9.16 28.82 9.28
C SER A 674 7.90 28.30 9.98
N ASP A 675 6.73 28.77 9.51
CA ASP A 675 5.41 28.24 9.88
C ASP A 675 5.12 26.83 9.29
N GLY A 676 6.11 26.17 8.69
CA GLY A 676 5.97 24.84 8.10
C GLY A 676 6.00 23.67 9.08
N VAL A 677 5.91 22.46 8.52
CA VAL A 677 6.07 21.17 9.23
C VAL A 677 7.12 20.36 8.49
N ILE A 678 8.08 19.81 9.23
CA ILE A 678 9.13 18.94 8.71
C ILE A 678 8.68 17.48 8.89
N ILE A 679 8.77 16.71 7.82
CA ILE A 679 8.55 15.25 7.82
C ILE A 679 9.87 14.61 7.38
N SER A 680 10.48 13.84 8.26
CA SER A 680 11.69 13.06 7.98
C SER A 680 11.34 11.58 8.02
N VAL A 681 11.72 10.82 6.98
CA VAL A 681 11.49 9.38 6.89
C VAL A 681 12.78 8.67 6.50
N THR A 682 13.14 7.66 7.28
CA THR A 682 14.29 6.78 7.08
C THR A 682 13.78 5.47 6.46
N GLY A 683 14.04 5.27 5.17
CA GLY A 683 13.83 3.99 4.50
C GLY A 683 15.04 3.07 4.67
N VAL A 684 14.98 1.89 4.05
CA VAL A 684 16.07 0.89 4.12
C VAL A 684 17.38 1.37 3.49
N CYS A 685 17.32 2.01 2.32
CA CYS A 685 18.51 2.48 1.60
C CYS A 685 18.79 3.98 1.83
N VAL A 686 17.74 4.80 1.84
CA VAL A 686 17.81 6.27 1.75
C VAL A 686 16.99 6.90 2.88
N SER A 687 17.41 8.07 3.38
CA SER A 687 16.60 8.88 4.31
C SER A 687 16.26 10.22 3.68
N VAL A 688 14.99 10.62 3.72
CA VAL A 688 14.48 11.80 3.03
C VAL A 688 13.81 12.75 4.02
N THR A 689 14.01 14.06 3.83
CA THR A 689 13.33 15.10 4.62
C THR A 689 12.61 16.09 3.72
N TRP A 690 11.32 16.27 3.98
CA TRP A 690 10.45 17.22 3.31
C TRP A 690 9.97 18.31 4.27
N LEU A 691 9.81 19.53 3.74
CA LEU A 691 9.20 20.66 4.43
C LEU A 691 7.85 20.98 3.78
N CYS A 692 6.76 20.83 4.54
CA CYS A 692 5.42 21.22 4.15
C CYS A 692 5.17 22.68 4.54
N CYS A 693 4.93 23.56 3.55
CA CYS A 693 4.66 24.98 3.76
C CYS A 693 3.46 25.44 2.92
N GLY A 694 2.42 25.93 3.61
CA GLY A 694 1.19 26.39 2.96
C GLY A 694 0.57 25.28 2.10
N SER A 695 0.36 25.54 0.81
CA SER A 695 -0.18 24.54 -0.14
C SER A 695 0.91 23.75 -0.89
N SER A 696 2.16 23.74 -0.42
CA SER A 696 3.31 23.17 -1.15
C SER A 696 4.23 22.33 -0.27
N VAL A 697 4.94 21.38 -0.87
CA VAL A 697 5.99 20.58 -0.25
C VAL A 697 7.32 20.87 -0.95
N ARG A 698 8.40 20.96 -0.17
CA ARG A 698 9.77 21.16 -0.63
C ARG A 698 10.62 19.98 -0.17
N LEU A 699 11.49 19.48 -1.04
CA LEU A 699 12.52 18.51 -0.66
C LEU A 699 13.68 19.28 -0.01
N GLN A 700 13.96 19.05 1.28
CA GLN A 700 15.06 19.74 1.98
C GLN A 700 16.39 19.02 1.75
N TRP A 701 16.42 17.71 1.98
CA TRP A 701 17.64 16.92 2.01
C TRP A 701 17.36 15.43 1.76
N ILE A 702 18.34 14.74 1.19
CA ILE A 702 18.38 13.28 1.07
C ILE A 702 19.74 12.80 1.59
N ALA A 703 19.73 11.86 2.53
CA ALA A 703 20.92 11.15 3.02
C ALA A 703 21.07 9.79 2.32
N ASN A 704 22.31 9.34 2.16
CA ASN A 704 22.69 8.04 1.58
C ASN A 704 22.26 7.80 0.12
N ALA A 705 22.02 8.86 -0.66
CA ALA A 705 21.76 8.72 -2.10
C ALA A 705 22.98 8.16 -2.86
N THR A 706 22.77 7.14 -3.70
CA THR A 706 23.83 6.53 -4.52
C THR A 706 24.26 7.39 -5.71
N THR A 707 23.39 8.28 -6.17
CA THR A 707 23.61 9.16 -7.33
C THR A 707 23.27 10.62 -6.98
N PRO A 708 23.75 11.62 -7.76
CA PRO A 708 23.38 13.02 -7.60
C PRO A 708 21.94 13.35 -8.02
N ALA A 709 21.05 12.36 -8.12
CA ALA A 709 19.64 12.52 -8.44
C ALA A 709 18.94 13.53 -7.51
N LEU A 710 17.83 14.11 -7.99
CA LEU A 710 16.96 15.04 -7.27
C LEU A 710 17.61 16.36 -6.78
N LYS A 711 18.92 16.59 -7.00
CA LYS A 711 19.60 17.86 -6.63
C LYS A 711 18.90 19.10 -7.17
N ASP A 712 18.45 19.05 -8.42
CA ASP A 712 17.76 20.17 -9.07
C ASP A 712 16.36 20.44 -8.49
N HIS A 713 15.82 19.54 -7.67
CA HIS A 713 14.50 19.68 -7.04
C HIS A 713 14.56 20.15 -5.57
N PHE A 714 15.77 20.29 -4.99
CA PHE A 714 15.92 20.78 -3.62
C PHE A 714 15.34 22.20 -3.45
N GLN A 715 14.65 22.42 -2.33
CA GLN A 715 13.98 23.66 -1.91
C GLN A 715 12.91 24.22 -2.87
N LYS A 716 12.70 23.64 -4.05
CA LYS A 716 11.64 24.06 -4.98
C LYS A 716 10.25 23.63 -4.45
N PRO A 717 9.24 24.50 -4.49
CA PRO A 717 7.88 24.18 -4.03
C PRO A 717 7.10 23.39 -5.09
N TYR A 718 6.61 22.21 -4.71
CA TYR A 718 5.76 21.36 -5.54
C TYR A 718 4.42 21.07 -4.86
N SER A 719 3.44 20.57 -5.63
CA SER A 719 2.29 19.88 -5.05
C SER A 719 2.74 18.52 -4.49
N VAL A 720 1.95 17.93 -3.57
CA VAL A 720 2.24 16.59 -3.03
C VAL A 720 2.32 15.57 -4.17
N LYS A 721 1.35 15.60 -5.10
CA LYS A 721 1.32 14.70 -6.27
C LYS A 721 2.53 14.86 -7.20
N LYS A 722 2.97 16.10 -7.48
CA LYS A 722 4.13 16.33 -8.36
C LYS A 722 5.44 15.91 -7.68
N MET A 723 5.57 16.11 -6.36
CA MET A 723 6.69 15.56 -5.58
C MET A 723 6.74 14.03 -5.67
N ILE A 724 5.60 13.36 -5.53
CA ILE A 724 5.47 11.89 -5.66
C ILE A 724 5.92 11.42 -7.05
N GLN A 725 5.51 12.12 -8.12
CA GLN A 725 5.94 11.80 -9.49
C GLN A 725 7.47 11.95 -9.64
N ILE A 726 8.03 13.10 -9.28
CA ILE A 726 9.47 13.41 -9.38
C ILE A 726 10.31 12.36 -8.63
N MET A 727 9.90 11.99 -7.41
CA MET A 727 10.61 10.97 -6.64
C MET A 727 10.49 9.57 -7.24
N ARG A 728 9.32 9.21 -7.79
CA ARG A 728 9.12 7.92 -8.48
C ARG A 728 9.92 7.80 -9.78
N GLU A 729 10.13 8.90 -10.51
CA GLU A 729 10.97 8.95 -11.72
C GLU A 729 12.46 8.76 -11.39
N ALA A 730 12.91 9.29 -10.24
CA ALA A 730 14.26 9.09 -9.72
C ALA A 730 14.49 7.72 -9.01
N ALA A 731 13.56 6.77 -9.12
CA ALA A 731 13.54 5.48 -8.40
C ALA A 731 13.56 5.59 -6.86
N CYS A 732 12.97 6.66 -6.31
CA CYS A 732 12.85 6.93 -4.88
C CYS A 732 11.39 6.80 -4.40
N ASP A 733 10.74 5.66 -4.61
CA ASP A 733 9.32 5.49 -4.20
C ASP A 733 9.23 5.33 -2.67
N PHE A 734 8.81 6.40 -2.00
CA PHE A 734 8.42 6.39 -0.59
C PHE A 734 6.90 6.29 -0.42
N PHE A 735 6.14 6.05 -1.49
CA PHE A 735 4.69 6.23 -1.53
C PHE A 735 3.99 4.91 -1.89
N PRO A 736 3.76 4.00 -0.92
CA PRO A 736 3.14 2.70 -1.18
C PRO A 736 1.69 2.83 -1.68
N ASP A 737 1.35 2.12 -2.75
CA ASP A 737 -0.04 1.89 -3.14
C ASP A 737 -0.68 0.81 -2.21
N PHE A 738 -2.01 0.68 -2.16
CA PHE A 738 -2.68 -0.26 -1.23
C PHE A 738 -2.34 -1.74 -1.42
N ASP A 739 -1.86 -2.14 -2.60
CA ASP A 739 -1.40 -3.50 -2.89
C ASP A 739 0.07 -3.75 -2.49
N ALA A 740 0.79 -2.73 -2.01
CA ALA A 740 2.19 -2.85 -1.58
C ALA A 740 2.39 -3.86 -0.44
N HIS A 741 1.36 -4.15 0.36
CA HIS A 741 1.39 -5.21 1.38
C HIS A 741 1.61 -6.62 0.81
N ASN A 742 1.33 -6.87 -0.47
CA ASN A 742 1.70 -8.13 -1.15
C ASN A 742 3.19 -8.20 -1.55
N LEU A 743 3.91 -7.08 -1.44
CA LEU A 743 5.21 -6.85 -2.08
C LEU A 743 6.30 -6.42 -1.09
N VAL A 744 5.92 -6.01 0.12
CA VAL A 744 6.78 -5.58 1.21
C VAL A 744 6.59 -6.51 2.40
N GLU A 745 7.61 -7.31 2.68
CA GLU A 745 7.69 -8.16 3.87
C GLU A 745 7.83 -7.31 5.14
N GLY A 746 7.26 -7.77 6.25
CA GLY A 746 7.25 -7.02 7.51
C GLY A 746 6.28 -5.83 7.59
N SER A 747 5.45 -5.57 6.57
CA SER A 747 4.40 -4.55 6.66
C SER A 747 3.22 -4.98 7.55
N CYS A 748 2.63 -4.04 8.29
CA CYS A 748 1.52 -4.29 9.21
C CYS A 748 0.30 -3.46 8.79
N PRO A 749 -0.59 -3.98 7.91
CA PRO A 749 -1.69 -3.21 7.35
C PRO A 749 -2.66 -2.75 8.44
N LYS A 750 -2.81 -1.43 8.58
CA LYS A 750 -3.72 -0.84 9.57
C LYS A 750 -5.13 -0.69 9.02
N GLU A 751 -6.12 -0.61 9.92
CA GLU A 751 -7.50 -0.26 9.58
C GLU A 751 -7.54 1.15 8.97
N TRP A 752 -7.68 1.21 7.64
CA TRP A 752 -7.48 2.43 6.84
C TRP A 752 -8.27 3.64 7.35
N VAL A 753 -9.50 3.44 7.80
CA VAL A 753 -10.35 4.53 8.29
C VAL A 753 -9.78 5.14 9.59
N GLY A 754 -9.24 4.30 10.48
CA GLY A 754 -8.56 4.75 11.70
C GLY A 754 -7.20 5.38 11.40
N GLU A 755 -6.44 4.82 10.47
CA GLU A 755 -5.15 5.36 10.01
C GLU A 755 -5.32 6.76 9.39
N ARG A 756 -6.22 6.91 8.42
CA ARG A 756 -6.54 8.19 7.76
C ARG A 756 -6.97 9.26 8.77
N HIS A 757 -7.88 8.94 9.71
CA HIS A 757 -8.32 9.88 10.73
C HIS A 757 -7.18 10.29 11.67
N THR A 758 -6.29 9.34 12.00
CA THR A 758 -5.09 9.60 12.82
C THR A 758 -4.13 10.55 12.09
N TYR A 759 -3.88 10.38 10.79
CA TYR A 759 -3.07 11.32 10.02
C TYR A 759 -3.67 12.72 9.94
N HIS A 760 -5.00 12.84 9.86
CA HIS A 760 -5.64 14.14 9.84
C HIS A 760 -5.52 14.84 11.21
N ALA A 761 -5.74 14.10 12.30
CA ALA A 761 -5.47 14.58 13.66
C ALA A 761 -4.00 14.98 13.86
N MET A 762 -3.04 14.17 13.38
CA MET A 762 -1.61 14.53 13.39
C MET A 762 -1.36 15.83 12.61
N ALA A 763 -1.98 16.04 11.44
CA ALA A 763 -1.80 17.24 10.64
C ALA A 763 -2.30 18.53 11.34
N PHE A 764 -3.40 18.46 12.10
CA PHE A 764 -3.85 19.55 12.96
C PHE A 764 -2.89 19.82 14.14
N LEU A 765 -2.19 18.79 14.63
CA LEU A 765 -1.32 18.84 15.81
C LEU A 765 0.16 19.05 15.48
N ALA A 766 0.59 18.89 14.23
CA ALA A 766 1.99 18.86 13.79
C ALA A 766 2.79 20.15 14.03
N ARG A 767 2.11 21.26 14.38
CA ARG A 767 2.74 22.52 14.80
C ARG A 767 2.93 22.68 16.32
N ALA A 768 2.27 21.83 17.11
CA ALA A 768 2.37 21.78 18.57
C ALA A 768 3.06 20.51 19.10
N TYR A 769 3.12 19.45 18.30
CA TYR A 769 3.66 18.15 18.69
C TYR A 769 4.74 17.67 17.71
N ASN A 770 5.73 16.98 18.25
CA ASN A 770 6.58 16.05 17.51
C ASN A 770 5.98 14.64 17.67
N PHE A 771 5.80 13.95 16.54
CA PHE A 771 5.44 12.53 16.47
C PHE A 771 6.59 11.72 15.90
N GLN A 772 6.95 10.60 16.52
CA GLN A 772 7.97 9.68 16.00
C GLN A 772 7.45 8.24 15.95
N TRP A 773 8.10 7.42 15.13
CA TRP A 773 7.84 5.97 15.08
C TRP A 773 8.03 5.28 16.44
N SER A 774 7.48 4.07 16.57
CA SER A 774 7.65 3.20 17.74
C SER A 774 7.82 1.74 17.29
N ARG A 775 8.81 1.04 17.84
CA ARG A 775 9.12 -0.36 17.54
C ARG A 775 7.97 -1.34 17.83
N TRP A 776 7.01 -0.93 18.66
CA TRP A 776 5.85 -1.72 19.03
C TRP A 776 4.74 -1.69 17.97
N ASN A 777 4.79 -0.77 16.99
CA ASN A 777 3.69 -0.59 16.04
C ASN A 777 3.49 -1.79 15.10
N ALA A 778 4.59 -2.38 14.60
CA ALA A 778 4.53 -3.53 13.70
C ALA A 778 3.88 -4.76 14.35
N THR A 779 4.13 -4.99 15.64
CA THR A 779 3.58 -6.14 16.39
C THR A 779 2.21 -5.89 17.02
N ALA A 780 1.71 -4.65 17.02
CA ALA A 780 0.43 -4.31 17.64
C ALA A 780 -0.82 -4.77 16.84
N GLY A 781 -0.65 -5.25 15.61
CA GLY A 781 -1.75 -5.71 14.74
C GLY A 781 -2.49 -4.58 14.00
N SER A 782 -3.55 -4.94 13.27
CA SER A 782 -4.22 -4.05 12.29
C SER A 782 -4.94 -2.85 12.91
N ARG A 783 -5.53 -3.00 14.10
CA ARG A 783 -6.35 -1.94 14.72
C ARG A 783 -5.61 -1.03 15.69
N ASN A 784 -4.37 -1.36 16.03
CA ASN A 784 -3.58 -0.62 17.01
C ASN A 784 -2.47 0.13 16.28
N ILE A 785 -2.53 1.46 16.35
CA ILE A 785 -1.45 2.36 15.94
C ILE A 785 -0.71 2.77 17.21
N VAL A 786 0.60 2.53 17.25
CA VAL A 786 1.46 2.90 18.38
C VAL A 786 2.52 3.85 17.87
N MET A 787 2.64 5.03 18.48
CA MET A 787 3.65 6.01 18.09
C MET A 787 4.10 6.84 19.29
N GLN A 788 5.28 7.43 19.20
CA GLN A 788 5.79 8.34 20.23
C GLN A 788 5.23 9.74 19.99
N ILE A 789 4.80 10.40 21.07
CA ILE A 789 4.31 11.79 21.07
C ILE A 789 5.09 12.64 22.08
N ARG A 790 5.42 13.88 21.69
CA ARG A 790 6.05 14.88 22.55
C ARG A 790 5.53 16.28 22.21
N GLU A 791 5.17 17.07 23.20
CA GLU A 791 4.82 18.48 22.99
C GLU A 791 6.08 19.29 22.61
N ALA A 792 5.98 20.10 21.55
CA ALA A 792 7.09 20.77 20.87
C ALA A 792 6.90 22.31 20.81
N ILE A 793 6.34 22.88 21.88
CA ILE A 793 6.01 24.31 21.97
C ILE A 793 7.14 25.13 22.61
N ASP A 794 7.74 24.64 23.71
CA ASP A 794 8.88 25.30 24.34
C ASP A 794 10.18 25.00 23.56
N ARG A 795 10.63 26.00 22.79
CA ARG A 795 11.89 25.96 22.03
C ARG A 795 13.15 25.76 22.88
N LYS A 796 13.06 25.87 24.22
CA LYS A 796 14.21 25.78 25.15
C LYS A 796 14.18 24.54 26.05
N ARG A 797 13.06 23.84 26.16
CA ARG A 797 12.91 22.64 27.00
C ARG A 797 12.11 21.59 26.26
N GLU A 798 12.82 20.64 25.67
CA GLU A 798 12.17 19.48 25.08
C GLU A 798 11.53 18.59 26.16
N GLY A 799 10.27 18.21 25.95
CA GLY A 799 9.60 17.22 26.79
C GLY A 799 10.20 15.82 26.65
N LYS A 800 9.74 14.87 27.46
CA LYS A 800 10.02 13.45 27.22
C LYS A 800 8.98 12.89 26.24
N PHE A 801 9.42 12.02 25.33
CA PHE A 801 8.50 11.23 24.52
C PHE A 801 7.68 10.30 25.42
N SER A 802 6.38 10.22 25.14
CA SER A 802 5.42 9.29 25.75
C SER A 802 4.84 8.42 24.65
N LEU A 803 4.42 7.19 24.96
CA LEU A 803 3.76 6.33 23.96
C LEU A 803 2.28 6.66 23.86
N LEU A 804 1.85 6.95 22.63
CA LEU A 804 0.46 7.13 22.24
C LEU A 804 -0.06 5.84 21.61
N HIS A 805 -1.18 5.35 22.09
CA HIS A 805 -1.97 4.29 21.48
C HIS A 805 -3.21 4.92 20.83
N ALA A 806 -3.37 4.70 19.53
CA ALA A 806 -4.53 5.15 18.77
C ALA A 806 -5.20 3.93 18.13
N THR A 807 -6.53 3.89 18.20
CA THR A 807 -7.38 2.85 17.61
C THR A 807 -8.56 3.53 16.90
N PRO A 808 -9.29 2.83 16.02
CA PRO A 808 -10.55 3.35 15.46
C PRO A 808 -11.58 3.78 16.52
N GLN A 809 -11.47 3.28 17.75
CA GLN A 809 -12.44 3.49 18.81
C GLN A 809 -12.02 4.56 19.84
N HIS A 810 -10.73 4.73 20.12
CA HIS A 810 -10.21 5.65 21.13
C HIS A 810 -8.71 5.92 20.97
N ALA A 811 -8.23 7.00 21.60
CA ALA A 811 -6.81 7.28 21.77
C ALA A 811 -6.45 7.49 23.26
N THR A 812 -5.29 7.00 23.67
CA THR A 812 -4.78 7.07 25.05
C THR A 812 -3.25 7.22 25.06
N ILE A 813 -2.71 7.82 26.12
CA ILE A 813 -1.27 7.78 26.39
C ILE A 813 -1.02 6.60 27.34
N LEU A 814 -0.06 5.75 27.00
CA LEU A 814 0.30 4.55 27.74
C LEU A 814 1.20 4.90 28.93
N ASN A 815 1.19 4.03 29.94
CA ASN A 815 2.14 4.11 31.06
C ASN A 815 3.55 3.57 30.70
N CYS A 816 3.68 2.84 29.58
CA CYS A 816 4.96 2.36 29.08
C CYS A 816 5.71 3.41 28.25
N THR A 817 7.01 3.17 28.02
CA THR A 817 7.88 4.03 27.21
C THR A 817 8.59 3.17 26.15
N GLU A 818 9.19 3.80 25.15
CA GLU A 818 9.94 3.07 24.11
C GLU A 818 11.05 2.18 24.70
N LEU A 819 11.65 2.60 25.83
CA LEU A 819 12.71 1.89 26.56
C LEU A 819 12.19 0.78 27.51
N SER A 820 10.88 0.60 27.67
CA SER A 820 10.30 -0.46 28.50
C SER A 820 10.65 -1.85 27.95
N GLN A 821 10.87 -2.84 28.82
CA GLN A 821 11.21 -4.21 28.39
C GLN A 821 10.01 -4.95 27.77
N GLU A 822 8.81 -4.71 28.31
CA GLU A 822 7.55 -5.30 27.88
C GLU A 822 6.60 -4.22 27.39
N PHE A 823 5.78 -4.54 26.39
CA PHE A 823 4.73 -3.67 25.89
C PHE A 823 3.48 -3.79 26.78
N ASN A 824 3.01 -2.68 27.32
CA ASN A 824 1.79 -2.64 28.13
C ASN A 824 0.81 -1.59 27.59
N LEU A 825 -0.43 -2.04 27.34
CA LEU A 825 -1.55 -1.22 26.86
C LEU A 825 -2.31 -0.49 27.98
N ASP A 826 -1.89 -0.63 29.25
CA ASP A 826 -2.47 0.12 30.36
C ASP A 826 -2.33 1.64 30.15
N PRO A 827 -3.44 2.40 30.16
CA PRO A 827 -3.41 3.85 30.01
C PRO A 827 -2.80 4.52 31.25
N LEU A 828 -2.22 5.70 31.04
CA LEU A 828 -1.73 6.54 32.13
C LEU A 828 -2.87 6.87 33.10
N ALA A 829 -2.60 6.72 34.41
CA ALA A 829 -3.60 6.89 35.44
C ALA A 829 -4.23 8.30 35.43
N GLY A 830 -5.55 8.37 35.54
CA GLY A 830 -6.31 9.63 35.57
C GLY A 830 -6.80 10.15 34.21
N LEU A 831 -6.45 9.50 33.09
CA LEU A 831 -7.02 9.83 31.78
C LEU A 831 -8.50 9.41 31.68
N GLN A 832 -9.31 10.27 31.07
CA GLN A 832 -10.70 9.96 30.68
C GLN A 832 -10.73 9.22 29.33
N PHE A 833 -11.92 8.81 28.90
CA PHE A 833 -12.14 8.20 27.60
C PHE A 833 -12.13 9.27 26.48
N TYR A 834 -11.18 9.18 25.54
CA TYR A 834 -11.08 10.09 24.39
C TYR A 834 -11.29 9.34 23.07
N PRO A 835 -12.30 9.71 22.26
CA PRO A 835 -12.60 9.04 21.00
C PRO A 835 -11.49 9.05 19.93
N ASP A 836 -10.64 10.08 19.92
CA ASP A 836 -9.56 10.24 18.96
C ASP A 836 -8.39 11.08 19.51
N LEU A 837 -7.30 11.15 18.76
CA LEU A 837 -6.10 11.92 19.13
C LEU A 837 -6.38 13.44 19.25
N PHE A 838 -7.29 13.98 18.43
CA PHE A 838 -7.63 15.41 18.47
C PHE A 838 -8.34 15.77 19.79
N THR A 839 -9.33 14.99 20.20
CA THR A 839 -10.05 15.15 21.46
C THR A 839 -9.17 14.88 22.69
N LEU A 840 -8.19 13.97 22.58
CA LEU A 840 -7.16 13.79 23.61
C LEU A 840 -6.32 15.05 23.81
N ASN A 841 -5.90 15.75 22.74
CA ASN A 841 -5.18 17.02 22.89
C ASN A 841 -6.02 18.09 23.60
N LEU A 842 -7.32 18.20 23.27
CA LEU A 842 -8.22 19.22 23.84
C LEU A 842 -8.36 19.15 25.37
N SER A 843 -8.01 18.04 26.01
CA SER A 843 -7.99 17.86 27.47
C SER A 843 -6.58 17.77 28.05
N TYR A 844 -5.70 16.95 27.44
CA TYR A 844 -4.37 16.62 27.98
C TYR A 844 -3.30 17.67 27.67
N GLY A 845 -3.39 18.35 26.52
CA GLY A 845 -2.34 19.28 26.08
C GLY A 845 -2.18 20.50 26.98
N SER A 846 -1.04 21.19 26.88
CA SER A 846 -0.89 22.52 27.47
C SER A 846 -1.92 23.52 26.92
N VAL A 847 -2.01 24.71 27.54
CA VAL A 847 -2.91 25.76 27.06
C VAL A 847 -2.57 26.18 25.61
N ASP A 848 -1.29 26.18 25.27
CA ASP A 848 -0.82 26.54 23.94
C ASP A 848 -1.01 25.38 22.93
N ALA A 849 -0.82 24.13 23.37
CA ALA A 849 -1.08 22.93 22.56
C ALA A 849 -2.56 22.79 22.19
N ARG A 850 -3.46 23.23 23.08
CA ARG A 850 -4.89 23.29 22.83
C ARG A 850 -5.31 24.43 21.91
N ARG A 851 -4.55 25.54 21.88
CA ARG A 851 -4.82 26.69 21.00
C ARG A 851 -4.27 26.52 19.60
N ALA A 852 -3.11 25.88 19.44
CA ALA A 852 -2.41 25.76 18.17
C ALA A 852 -3.27 25.20 17.01
N PRO A 853 -4.10 24.15 17.17
CA PRO A 853 -4.93 23.63 16.08
C PRO A 853 -5.95 24.63 15.53
N PHE A 854 -6.41 25.58 16.34
CA PHE A 854 -7.35 26.63 15.92
C PHE A 854 -6.67 27.79 15.18
N LEU A 855 -5.34 27.91 15.30
CA LEU A 855 -4.52 28.87 14.56
C LEU A 855 -3.99 28.27 13.23
N MET A 856 -4.17 26.97 13.01
CA MET A 856 -3.67 26.28 11.81
C MET A 856 -4.43 26.69 10.56
N LYS A 857 -3.68 27.06 9.52
CA LYS A 857 -4.24 27.36 8.19
C LYS A 857 -4.61 26.07 7.47
N TYR A 858 -5.84 25.99 6.95
CA TYR A 858 -6.36 24.81 6.22
C TYR A 858 -5.40 24.31 5.11
N ARG A 859 -4.73 25.23 4.40
CA ARG A 859 -3.77 24.87 3.33
C ARG A 859 -2.65 23.95 3.83
N LEU A 860 -2.07 24.27 5.00
CA LEU A 860 -0.97 23.54 5.61
C LEU A 860 -1.44 22.20 6.17
N VAL A 861 -2.55 22.19 6.91
CA VAL A 861 -3.16 20.95 7.45
C VAL A 861 -3.41 19.95 6.34
N GLU A 862 -4.06 20.38 5.25
CA GLU A 862 -4.39 19.47 4.14
C GLU A 862 -3.15 19.04 3.33
N THR A 863 -2.11 19.87 3.25
CA THR A 863 -0.84 19.47 2.62
C THR A 863 -0.06 18.45 3.47
N VAL A 864 -0.01 18.62 4.80
CA VAL A 864 0.60 17.64 5.72
C VAL A 864 -0.21 16.35 5.72
N PHE A 865 -1.54 16.43 5.85
CA PHE A 865 -2.45 15.28 5.79
C PHE A 865 -2.31 14.51 4.47
N SER A 866 -2.28 15.18 3.32
CA SER A 866 -2.06 14.53 2.03
C SER A 866 -0.69 13.86 1.95
N MET A 867 0.37 14.44 2.52
CA MET A 867 1.70 13.81 2.53
C MET A 867 1.71 12.54 3.38
N LEU A 868 1.16 12.60 4.60
CA LEU A 868 1.07 11.44 5.51
C LEU A 868 0.21 10.30 4.91
N THR A 869 -0.90 10.65 4.25
CA THR A 869 -1.82 9.70 3.57
C THR A 869 -1.15 8.94 2.43
N GLU A 870 -0.21 9.58 1.72
CA GLU A 870 0.53 8.96 0.60
C GLU A 870 1.72 8.13 1.11
N LEU A 871 2.38 8.56 2.20
CA LEU A 871 3.44 7.81 2.87
C LEU A 871 2.93 6.55 3.61
N LYS A 872 1.76 6.61 4.27
CA LYS A 872 1.21 5.50 5.10
C LYS A 872 2.19 5.01 6.17
N LEU A 873 2.85 5.95 6.85
CA LEU A 873 3.84 5.71 7.90
C LEU A 873 3.44 4.59 8.88
N CYS A 874 2.25 4.67 9.48
CA CYS A 874 1.73 3.73 10.47
C CYS A 874 1.48 2.30 9.95
N SER A 875 1.35 2.09 8.64
CA SER A 875 1.16 0.77 8.02
C SER A 875 2.48 0.11 7.56
N PHE A 876 3.57 0.89 7.47
CA PHE A 876 4.88 0.46 6.95
C PHE A 876 6.05 0.77 7.91
N SER A 877 5.80 1.01 9.20
CA SER A 877 6.82 1.24 10.26
C SER A 877 6.55 0.44 11.53
#